data_AF-A2EVH6-F1
#
_entry.id   AF-A2EVH6-F1
#
_cell.length_a   1.000
_cell.length_b   1.000
_cell.length_c   1.000
_cell.angle_alpha   90.00
_cell.angle_beta   90.00
_cell.angle_gamma   90.00
#
_symmetry.space_group_name_H-M   'P 1'
#
loop_
_entity.id
_entity.type
_entity.pdbx_description
1 polymer ?
#
loop_
_entity_poly.entity_id
_entity_poly.type
_entity_poly.pdbx_seq_one_letter_code
_entity_poly.pdbx_strand_id
1 'polypeptide(L)'
;MNLKLSGASLASTSIAAPVVFKPAETNFRLTYKKKELETSDFDEVINRCRTLIKKISNPPSKSSIQYYEEFTRPSFAHFTIENETKPFYDASMAVTEFVGMLTNPYFEPNKQKFVSHIGGKIQEEWQECSRCPQLQQIMKAAFGIIADIRDFIEKSYTPSLLIFIANTLLLQSSISQTQSYQLVLEIYAQAFVFKVIEKHKDRIQGFIENERQIKHDYIFAEEAPEKNNTDFRDFIQLVTVLARMRKDPDFGRHFYSMGTEIISSATDFTQPRFVAAFIKLLASLSVDKETSELVYDRLAKSNSQLINLPHFLQAISGYADDFNQSQANVAKLSEDDSSTLESIFRLLSSLFKHSELCRREIINSNNLINNLITYVSSMIPATLKSCCYDTLSEISQDETYTVEIWKKFVFTEILTPDNVQSGTGGIILDIEKTELAERAYPLMRSFVRFLSKLVQNAPPPLNFEHIHVFLLEFCLLKLPDRLYAHFNEKWSILCEICQVWTNLFKYDKVHYNLVMRSALCDQRFIRGLLTIVVEDETPLETLLCVYRLLFTISQHEEEFFQNPDSSFHSSVVSLSQQVSWSSDFLKKLILSVAENDKDVQISAISLSQYLANNAAQIVQVVFTSVKPIPCFIKVIERDEEEEPSKIGNEETCVRVRLLKFLVSLGSSSYFARYVSGFDVSDPPTSLLKSTLEKGIIPKLVEKMGTTMAAKNYPRFAAASLQLMLMLCDHSLTVSPLLSSLRSSPHSFFDRQLVNLQDNHSSMTAIGCFLMLLAREAMESAKNSSGTTLHVVQILLNVVGFSEQRSRVVLAFEFIDRIDDSDEATLIAKGMFQAVVSFITNKNVIISAKHWGNAWISFMIHLLNKITTVSNSETTMYLSQAVGFIGHSIFADKIFGKIDKHDILVSFNALIEALISLHINRHSDSMLGVYSLFTSLLANREIDEELCQIYLENSSRISSCFLDDMKNQIPVTKAAVFAAAESLVSFAKDSSLDEFISYSIAQLPTDWLIFDEDNDAGAFVLGSKFSFFTRVISSGSDPSIFIQRGLITLIGHKSMWESLGESFSTSTNSPISELILQTASKAIKAMSALAASSSNNEDVKKQSRQFISDFAETFSSVFQFGGFFTLDALQMITDLVCFMSLVPSAVDKYLMNRLASLRQRFIGNEQWRELLRKKAGKADIPSPKTYQIAIGMTKRIIMAVNYMIPQKK
;
A
#
# COMPACT_ATOMS: atom_id res chain seq x y z
N MET A 1 -11.80 -39.19 30.83
CA MET A 1 -12.76 -40.17 30.28
C MET A 1 -12.18 -40.64 28.96
N ASN A 2 -11.75 -41.91 28.91
CA ASN A 2 -11.04 -42.54 27.80
C ASN A 2 -11.94 -42.77 26.58
N LEU A 3 -11.41 -42.59 25.37
CA LEU A 3 -11.65 -43.40 24.15
C LEU A 3 -10.64 -42.93 23.08
N LYS A 4 -9.45 -43.54 23.06
CA LYS A 4 -8.99 -44.60 22.12
C LYS A 4 -8.82 -44.13 20.67
N LEU A 5 -7.56 -43.86 20.36
CA LEU A 5 -6.91 -43.92 19.05
C LEU A 5 -7.20 -45.25 18.33
N SER A 6 -7.63 -45.17 17.07
CA SER A 6 -7.41 -46.22 16.07
C SER A 6 -6.59 -45.63 14.94
N GLY A 7 -5.36 -46.12 14.80
CA GLY A 7 -4.46 -45.74 13.72
C GLY A 7 -4.97 -46.25 12.38
N ALA A 8 -4.92 -45.36 11.39
CA ALA A 8 -4.75 -45.72 9.99
C ALA A 8 -3.48 -45.02 9.50
N SER A 9 -2.61 -45.81 8.86
CA SER A 9 -1.26 -45.45 8.45
C SER A 9 -1.21 -44.19 7.59
N LEU A 10 -0.32 -43.28 7.98
CA LEU A 10 0.23 -42.21 7.15
C LEU A 10 0.90 -42.82 5.90
N ALA A 11 0.17 -42.86 4.79
CA ALA A 11 0.80 -42.85 3.47
C ALA A 11 1.10 -41.38 3.14
N SER A 12 2.38 -41.03 3.21
CA SER A 12 2.92 -39.77 2.74
C SER A 12 2.65 -39.60 1.24
N THR A 13 1.58 -38.88 0.88
CA THR A 13 1.48 -38.28 -0.45
C THR A 13 2.37 -37.04 -0.45
N SER A 14 3.53 -37.19 -1.08
CA SER A 14 4.42 -36.09 -1.43
C SER A 14 3.60 -35.02 -2.16
N ILE A 15 3.62 -33.80 -1.63
CA ILE A 15 3.18 -32.60 -2.35
C ILE A 15 4.12 -32.48 -3.54
N ALA A 16 3.64 -32.88 -4.72
CA ALA A 16 4.35 -32.68 -5.97
C ALA A 16 4.15 -31.22 -6.44
N ALA A 17 5.23 -30.71 -6.98
CA ALA A 17 5.51 -29.38 -7.49
C ALA A 17 4.59 -28.96 -8.69
N PRO A 18 4.81 -27.78 -9.32
CA PRO A 18 3.79 -26.94 -9.96
C PRO A 18 3.17 -27.56 -11.22
N VAL A 19 1.98 -27.03 -11.57
CA VAL A 19 1.19 -27.25 -12.81
C VAL A 19 1.87 -28.14 -13.84
N VAL A 20 1.56 -29.43 -13.80
CA VAL A 20 1.90 -30.40 -14.83
C VAL A 20 1.09 -30.04 -16.07
N PHE A 21 1.74 -29.51 -17.12
CA PHE A 21 1.13 -29.45 -18.45
C PHE A 21 0.66 -30.87 -18.83
N LYS A 22 -0.56 -31.00 -19.36
CA LYS A 22 -1.06 -32.29 -19.89
C LYS A 22 -0.03 -32.83 -20.91
N PRO A 23 0.40 -34.11 -20.84
CA PRO A 23 1.47 -34.66 -21.68
C PRO A 23 1.32 -34.40 -23.19
N ALA A 24 0.08 -34.34 -23.69
CA ALA A 24 -0.22 -34.06 -25.10
C ALA A 24 0.14 -32.63 -25.53
N GLU A 25 -0.11 -31.62 -24.68
CA GLU A 25 0.24 -30.22 -24.99
C GLU A 25 1.75 -29.97 -24.99
N THR A 26 2.48 -30.62 -24.07
CA THR A 26 3.93 -30.54 -24.01
C THR A 26 4.56 -31.09 -25.28
N ASN A 27 4.10 -32.27 -25.73
CA ASN A 27 4.58 -32.88 -26.98
C ASN A 27 4.28 -31.98 -28.20
N PHE A 28 3.05 -31.49 -28.32
CA PHE A 28 2.67 -30.55 -29.36
C PHE A 28 3.57 -29.30 -29.41
N ARG A 29 3.85 -28.67 -28.26
CA ARG A 29 4.72 -27.48 -28.19
C ARG A 29 6.16 -27.78 -28.56
N LEU A 30 6.69 -28.93 -28.15
CA LEU A 30 8.06 -29.35 -28.49
C LEU A 30 8.20 -29.53 -30.01
N THR A 31 7.23 -30.19 -30.63
CA THR A 31 7.21 -30.42 -32.09
C THR A 31 6.99 -29.12 -32.86
N TYR A 32 6.09 -28.24 -32.42
CA TYR A 32 5.88 -26.94 -33.06
C TYR A 32 7.12 -26.05 -33.05
N LYS A 33 7.95 -26.13 -32.00
CA LYS A 33 9.20 -25.37 -31.87
C LYS A 33 10.39 -26.01 -32.59
N LYS A 34 10.22 -27.20 -33.18
CA LYS A 34 11.32 -27.94 -33.80
C LYS A 34 11.77 -27.22 -35.09
N LYS A 35 13.07 -26.93 -35.17
CA LYS A 35 13.69 -26.21 -36.30
C LYS A 35 14.11 -27.13 -37.45
N GLU A 36 14.12 -28.43 -37.24
CA GLU A 36 14.47 -29.43 -38.27
C GLU A 36 13.52 -30.62 -38.14
N LEU A 37 13.01 -31.08 -39.28
CA LEU A 37 12.10 -32.23 -39.35
C LEU A 37 12.81 -33.42 -39.99
N GLU A 38 12.64 -34.60 -39.41
CA GLU A 38 13.09 -35.88 -39.94
C GLU A 38 11.90 -36.80 -40.26
N THR A 39 12.12 -37.82 -41.11
CA THR A 39 11.08 -38.82 -41.43
C THR A 39 10.68 -39.65 -40.21
N SER A 40 11.60 -39.83 -39.25
CA SER A 40 11.39 -40.50 -37.95
C SER A 40 10.37 -39.75 -37.08
N ASP A 41 10.35 -38.42 -37.14
CA ASP A 41 9.40 -37.60 -36.39
C ASP A 41 7.96 -37.86 -36.85
N PHE A 42 7.74 -37.93 -38.17
CA PHE A 42 6.42 -38.24 -38.73
C PHE A 42 5.96 -39.65 -38.32
N ASP A 43 6.89 -40.60 -38.21
CA ASP A 43 6.59 -41.97 -37.76
C ASP A 43 6.14 -42.01 -36.31
N GLU A 44 6.84 -41.26 -35.45
CA GLU A 44 6.48 -41.14 -34.04
C GLU A 44 5.09 -40.51 -33.88
N VAL A 45 4.82 -39.39 -34.55
CA VAL A 45 3.53 -38.71 -34.47
C VAL A 45 2.40 -39.56 -35.06
N ILE A 46 2.59 -40.19 -36.22
CA ILE A 46 1.58 -41.08 -36.84
C ILE A 46 1.24 -42.27 -35.92
N ASN A 47 2.25 -42.92 -35.34
CA ASN A 47 2.04 -44.03 -34.40
C ASN A 47 1.34 -43.58 -33.13
N ARG A 48 1.65 -42.37 -32.64
CA ARG A 48 0.95 -41.77 -31.50
C ARG A 48 -0.50 -41.44 -31.83
N CYS A 49 -0.79 -40.88 -33.00
CA CYS A 49 -2.17 -40.66 -33.48
C CYS A 49 -2.95 -41.98 -33.50
N ARG A 50 -2.42 -43.05 -34.10
CA ARG A 50 -3.05 -44.38 -34.11
C ARG A 50 -3.36 -44.88 -32.70
N THR A 51 -2.38 -44.77 -31.80
CA THR A 51 -2.49 -45.24 -30.41
C THR A 51 -3.53 -44.46 -29.62
N LEU A 52 -3.62 -43.14 -29.79
CA LEU A 52 -4.55 -42.28 -29.06
C LEU A 52 -5.97 -42.37 -29.65
N ILE A 53 -6.12 -42.41 -30.98
CA ILE A 53 -7.44 -42.57 -31.61
C ILE A 53 -8.08 -43.91 -31.19
N LYS A 54 -7.29 -44.99 -31.08
CA LYS A 54 -7.75 -46.30 -30.60
C LYS A 54 -8.37 -46.25 -29.19
N LYS A 55 -7.97 -45.29 -28.36
CA LYS A 55 -8.45 -45.13 -26.97
C LYS A 55 -9.79 -44.39 -26.89
N ILE A 56 -10.31 -43.84 -27.99
CA ILE A 56 -11.59 -43.15 -28.01
C ILE A 56 -12.72 -44.19 -27.83
N SER A 57 -13.47 -44.05 -26.74
CA SER A 57 -14.63 -44.90 -26.44
C SER A 57 -15.84 -44.49 -27.27
N ASN A 58 -16.21 -43.21 -27.24
CA ASN A 58 -17.26 -42.60 -28.05
C ASN A 58 -16.81 -41.19 -28.52
N PRO A 59 -17.07 -40.81 -29.79
CA PRO A 59 -16.91 -39.42 -30.19
C PRO A 59 -17.95 -38.52 -29.49
N PRO A 60 -17.64 -37.25 -29.21
CA PRO A 60 -18.58 -36.30 -28.61
C PRO A 60 -19.85 -36.16 -29.46
N SER A 61 -21.02 -36.15 -28.81
CA SER A 61 -22.31 -36.08 -29.53
C SER A 61 -22.55 -34.70 -30.15
N LYS A 62 -23.32 -34.62 -31.25
CA LYS A 62 -23.67 -33.34 -31.90
C LYS A 62 -24.36 -32.34 -30.96
N SER A 63 -25.18 -32.83 -30.01
CA SER A 63 -25.81 -31.98 -29.00
C SER A 63 -24.78 -31.35 -28.09
N SER A 64 -23.80 -32.14 -27.58
CA SER A 64 -22.67 -31.61 -26.81
C SER A 64 -21.94 -30.49 -27.54
N ILE A 65 -21.86 -30.55 -28.87
CA ILE A 65 -21.12 -29.60 -29.72
C ILE A 65 -21.94 -28.35 -30.06
N GLN A 66 -23.24 -28.48 -30.37
CA GLN A 66 -24.13 -27.36 -30.71
C GLN A 66 -24.34 -26.39 -29.55
N TYR A 67 -24.33 -26.87 -28.30
CA TYR A 67 -24.40 -26.01 -27.10
C TYR A 67 -23.19 -25.05 -26.96
N TYR A 68 -22.10 -25.24 -27.72
CA TYR A 68 -20.94 -24.33 -27.69
C TYR A 68 -21.03 -23.15 -28.68
N GLU A 69 -21.96 -23.15 -29.66
CA GLU A 69 -22.10 -22.05 -30.62
C GLU A 69 -22.60 -20.73 -29.98
N GLU A 70 -23.37 -20.81 -28.89
CA GLU A 70 -24.09 -19.67 -28.31
C GLU A 70 -23.30 -18.91 -27.22
N PHE A 71 -22.19 -19.46 -26.71
CA PHE A 71 -21.49 -18.89 -25.55
C PHE A 71 -20.09 -18.39 -25.89
N THR A 72 -19.87 -17.08 -25.72
CA THR A 72 -18.54 -16.47 -25.72
C THR A 72 -17.78 -16.83 -24.43
N ARG A 73 -16.80 -17.73 -24.58
CA ARG A 73 -15.76 -18.17 -23.62
C ARG A 73 -16.21 -19.12 -22.49
N PRO A 74 -15.62 -20.33 -22.41
CA PRO A 74 -15.66 -21.18 -21.20
C PRO A 74 -14.26 -21.49 -20.62
N SER A 75 -14.11 -21.23 -19.31
CA SER A 75 -12.96 -21.36 -18.38
C SER A 75 -12.28 -22.73 -18.25
N PHE A 76 -11.17 -22.70 -17.48
CA PHE A 76 -10.60 -23.82 -16.74
C PHE A 76 -11.62 -24.48 -15.78
N ALA A 77 -11.54 -25.82 -15.73
CA ALA A 77 -12.01 -26.77 -14.72
C ALA A 77 -13.51 -27.12 -14.62
N HIS A 78 -13.85 -28.31 -15.13
CA HIS A 78 -14.66 -29.30 -14.41
C HIS A 78 -14.16 -30.71 -14.75
N PHE A 79 -13.68 -31.41 -13.72
CA PHE A 79 -12.94 -32.68 -13.75
C PHE A 79 -13.80 -33.92 -14.11
N THR A 80 -15.11 -33.78 -14.32
CA THR A 80 -16.01 -34.89 -14.64
C THR A 80 -16.20 -35.11 -16.15
N ILE A 81 -16.33 -34.03 -16.95
CA ILE A 81 -16.38 -34.10 -18.42
C ILE A 81 -14.98 -34.39 -19.00
N GLU A 82 -13.92 -33.95 -18.32
CA GLU A 82 -12.54 -34.28 -18.71
C GLU A 82 -12.30 -35.79 -18.78
N ASN A 83 -12.89 -36.62 -17.91
CA ASN A 83 -12.61 -38.06 -17.94
C ASN A 83 -13.20 -38.78 -19.18
N GLU A 84 -14.33 -38.29 -19.71
CA GLU A 84 -14.97 -38.88 -20.89
C GLU A 84 -14.44 -38.31 -22.21
N THR A 85 -14.07 -37.02 -22.24
CA THR A 85 -13.63 -36.31 -23.46
C THR A 85 -12.11 -36.23 -23.63
N LYS A 86 -11.32 -36.52 -22.60
CA LYS A 86 -9.84 -36.49 -22.65
C LYS A 86 -9.22 -37.43 -23.68
N PRO A 87 -9.68 -38.68 -23.88
CA PRO A 87 -9.14 -39.53 -24.95
C PRO A 87 -9.30 -38.89 -26.34
N PHE A 88 -10.43 -38.21 -26.58
CA PHE A 88 -10.70 -37.48 -27.82
C PHE A 88 -9.84 -36.21 -27.91
N TYR A 89 -9.69 -35.45 -26.82
CA TYR A 89 -8.81 -34.28 -26.76
C TYR A 89 -7.34 -34.64 -27.04
N ASP A 90 -6.80 -35.67 -26.36
CA ASP A 90 -5.41 -36.11 -26.55
C ASP A 90 -5.17 -36.59 -27.99
N ALA A 91 -6.13 -37.35 -28.56
CA ALA A 91 -6.06 -37.80 -29.95
C ALA A 91 -6.12 -36.64 -30.95
N SER A 92 -7.04 -35.69 -30.75
CA SER A 92 -7.17 -34.52 -31.62
C SER A 92 -5.95 -33.59 -31.52
N MET A 93 -5.33 -33.44 -30.35
CA MET A 93 -4.07 -32.70 -30.19
C MET A 93 -2.89 -33.37 -30.91
N ALA A 94 -2.79 -34.70 -30.88
CA ALA A 94 -1.77 -35.43 -31.66
C ALA A 94 -2.00 -35.29 -33.18
N VAL A 95 -3.26 -35.29 -33.62
CA VAL A 95 -3.61 -34.98 -35.01
C VAL A 95 -3.21 -33.55 -35.37
N THR A 96 -3.48 -32.57 -34.50
CA THR A 96 -3.03 -31.19 -34.71
C THR A 96 -1.51 -31.08 -34.80
N GLU A 97 -0.79 -31.85 -33.98
CA GLU A 97 0.67 -31.90 -34.04
C GLU A 97 1.17 -32.40 -35.40
N PHE A 98 0.54 -33.44 -35.95
CA PHE A 98 0.83 -33.89 -37.32
C PHE A 98 0.57 -32.79 -38.35
N VAL A 99 -0.58 -32.11 -38.27
CA VAL A 99 -0.90 -30.99 -39.17
C VAL A 99 0.13 -29.86 -39.02
N GLY A 100 0.55 -29.55 -37.79
CA GLY A 100 1.55 -28.53 -37.48
C GLY A 100 2.93 -28.86 -38.05
N MET A 101 3.31 -30.13 -38.11
CA MET A 101 4.53 -30.55 -38.81
C MET A 101 4.45 -30.32 -40.31
N LEU A 102 3.27 -30.51 -40.91
CA LEU A 102 3.07 -30.25 -42.35
C LEU A 102 3.09 -28.74 -42.66
N THR A 103 2.56 -27.90 -41.79
CA THR A 103 2.57 -26.43 -41.96
C THR A 103 3.90 -25.78 -41.56
N ASN A 104 4.84 -26.55 -41.02
CA ASN A 104 6.15 -26.06 -40.60
C ASN A 104 6.95 -25.53 -41.81
N PRO A 105 7.62 -24.35 -41.71
CA PRO A 105 8.43 -23.79 -42.80
C PRO A 105 9.50 -24.74 -43.37
N TYR A 106 10.01 -25.68 -42.57
CA TYR A 106 11.04 -26.65 -42.96
C TYR A 106 10.48 -27.86 -43.74
N PHE A 107 9.15 -27.99 -43.87
CA PHE A 107 8.52 -29.04 -44.67
C PHE A 107 8.72 -28.82 -46.17
N GLU A 108 8.45 -27.61 -46.68
CA GLU A 108 8.51 -27.28 -48.12
C GLU A 108 9.87 -27.59 -48.77
N PRO A 109 11.03 -27.21 -48.18
CA PRO A 109 12.35 -27.53 -48.75
C PRO A 109 12.61 -29.04 -48.94
N ASN A 110 11.96 -29.89 -48.14
CA ASN A 110 12.14 -31.35 -48.14
C ASN A 110 10.88 -32.11 -48.59
N LYS A 111 9.93 -31.41 -49.21
CA LYS A 111 8.57 -31.90 -49.49
C LYS A 111 8.55 -33.26 -50.18
N GLN A 112 9.36 -33.47 -51.22
CA GLN A 112 9.38 -34.74 -51.97
C GLN A 112 9.79 -35.96 -51.11
N LYS A 113 10.76 -35.76 -50.20
CA LYS A 113 11.22 -36.80 -49.28
C LYS A 113 10.11 -37.19 -48.29
N PHE A 114 9.41 -36.21 -47.73
CA PHE A 114 8.34 -36.47 -46.77
C PHE A 114 7.07 -36.99 -47.43
N VAL A 115 6.70 -36.50 -48.61
CA VAL A 115 5.49 -36.91 -49.32
C VAL A 115 5.50 -38.40 -49.66
N SER A 116 6.61 -38.92 -50.19
CA SER A 116 6.74 -40.35 -50.51
C SER A 116 6.67 -41.23 -49.25
N HIS A 117 7.28 -40.79 -48.15
CA HIS A 117 7.30 -41.51 -46.87
C HIS A 117 5.95 -41.50 -46.15
N ILE A 118 5.28 -40.35 -46.06
CA ILE A 118 3.99 -40.18 -45.38
C ILE A 118 2.87 -40.84 -46.18
N GLY A 119 2.87 -40.67 -47.52
CA GLY A 119 1.83 -41.19 -48.41
C GLY A 119 1.58 -42.68 -48.22
N GLY A 120 2.64 -43.49 -48.14
CA GLY A 120 2.52 -44.94 -47.91
C GLY A 120 1.94 -45.34 -46.55
N LYS A 121 1.94 -44.45 -45.55
CA LYS A 121 1.50 -44.76 -44.17
C LYS A 121 0.09 -44.29 -43.84
N ILE A 122 -0.40 -43.28 -44.56
CA ILE A 122 -1.73 -42.70 -44.32
C ILE A 122 -2.76 -43.09 -45.40
N GLN A 123 -2.36 -43.74 -46.50
CA GLN A 123 -3.25 -44.11 -47.60
C GLN A 123 -4.31 -45.16 -47.20
N GLU A 124 -3.95 -46.14 -46.38
CA GLU A 124 -4.86 -47.18 -45.90
C GLU A 124 -5.78 -46.67 -44.76
N GLU A 125 -7.04 -47.11 -44.75
CA GLU A 125 -7.94 -46.88 -43.61
C GLU A 125 -7.44 -47.65 -42.38
N TRP A 126 -7.25 -46.95 -41.26
CA TRP A 126 -6.75 -47.59 -40.04
C TRP A 126 -7.93 -48.25 -39.33
N GLN A 127 -7.88 -49.58 -39.15
CA GLN A 127 -8.93 -50.31 -38.44
C GLN A 127 -9.11 -49.80 -37.00
N GLU A 128 -8.02 -49.31 -36.40
CA GLU A 128 -7.97 -48.66 -35.10
C GLU A 128 -8.76 -47.35 -35.02
N CYS A 129 -9.09 -46.74 -36.17
CA CYS A 129 -9.85 -45.49 -36.27
C CYS A 129 -11.34 -45.69 -36.54
N SER A 130 -11.85 -46.93 -36.56
CA SER A 130 -13.26 -47.24 -36.85
C SER A 130 -14.29 -46.48 -36.00
N ARG A 131 -13.94 -46.07 -34.78
CA ARG A 131 -14.82 -45.30 -33.87
C ARG A 131 -14.84 -43.79 -34.14
N CYS A 132 -13.79 -43.24 -34.74
CA CYS A 132 -13.69 -41.82 -35.10
C CYS A 132 -12.81 -41.66 -36.35
N PRO A 133 -13.28 -42.13 -37.53
CA PRO A 133 -12.51 -42.09 -38.77
C PRO A 133 -12.21 -40.65 -39.22
N GLN A 134 -12.99 -39.68 -38.76
CA GLN A 134 -12.85 -38.27 -39.10
C GLN A 134 -11.49 -37.70 -38.66
N LEU A 135 -10.89 -38.18 -37.55
CA LEU A 135 -9.55 -37.73 -37.12
C LEU A 135 -8.45 -38.17 -38.10
N GLN A 136 -8.56 -39.36 -38.69
CA GLN A 136 -7.64 -39.79 -39.76
C GLN A 136 -7.91 -38.99 -41.05
N GLN A 137 -9.17 -38.67 -41.33
CA GLN A 137 -9.53 -37.83 -42.49
C GLN A 137 -8.95 -36.42 -42.40
N ILE A 138 -8.86 -35.82 -41.19
CA ILE A 138 -8.15 -34.53 -40.99
C ILE A 138 -6.69 -34.66 -41.45
N MET A 139 -6.00 -35.73 -41.04
CA MET A 139 -4.60 -35.97 -41.45
C MET A 139 -4.47 -36.14 -42.96
N LYS A 140 -5.35 -36.93 -43.59
CA LYS A 140 -5.39 -37.15 -45.05
C LYS A 140 -5.65 -35.85 -45.82
N ALA A 141 -6.61 -35.05 -45.36
CA ALA A 141 -6.96 -33.77 -46.00
C ALA A 141 -5.82 -32.75 -45.86
N ALA A 142 -5.26 -32.57 -44.65
CA ALA A 142 -4.11 -31.67 -44.44
C ALA A 142 -2.90 -32.07 -45.29
N PHE A 143 -2.59 -33.38 -45.33
CA PHE A 143 -1.53 -33.89 -46.19
C PHE A 143 -1.82 -33.63 -47.66
N GLY A 144 -3.03 -33.96 -48.16
CA GLY A 144 -3.42 -33.69 -49.54
C GLY A 144 -3.26 -32.21 -49.93
N ILE A 145 -3.74 -31.29 -49.09
CA ILE A 145 -3.69 -29.85 -49.33
C ILE A 145 -2.24 -29.34 -49.39
N ILE A 146 -1.41 -29.69 -48.40
CA ILE A 146 -0.04 -29.18 -48.28
C ILE A 146 0.90 -29.88 -49.27
N ALA A 147 0.72 -31.18 -49.47
CA ALA A 147 1.49 -31.99 -50.41
C ALA A 147 1.10 -31.74 -51.88
N ASP A 148 -0.06 -31.12 -52.14
CA ASP A 148 -0.63 -30.89 -53.46
C ASP A 148 -0.99 -32.20 -54.19
N ILE A 149 -1.76 -33.07 -53.51
CA ILE A 149 -2.21 -34.37 -54.03
C ILE A 149 -3.72 -34.37 -54.19
N ARG A 150 -4.20 -34.18 -55.43
CA ARG A 150 -5.63 -34.05 -55.78
C ARG A 150 -6.51 -35.18 -55.24
N ASP A 151 -6.08 -36.43 -55.40
CA ASP A 151 -6.84 -37.60 -54.92
C ASP A 151 -7.18 -37.54 -53.43
N PHE A 152 -6.27 -37.05 -52.60
CA PHE A 152 -6.51 -36.91 -51.15
C PHE A 152 -7.43 -35.73 -50.85
N ILE A 153 -7.31 -34.63 -51.59
CA ILE A 153 -8.14 -33.43 -51.44
C ILE A 153 -9.59 -33.76 -51.80
N GLU A 154 -9.83 -34.36 -52.97
CA GLU A 154 -11.19 -34.68 -53.45
C GLU A 154 -11.91 -35.67 -52.53
N LYS A 155 -11.18 -36.68 -52.01
CA LYS A 155 -11.75 -37.74 -51.15
C LYS A 155 -11.87 -37.35 -49.68
N SER A 156 -11.00 -36.48 -49.17
CA SER A 156 -10.89 -36.23 -47.72
C SER A 156 -11.33 -34.82 -47.32
N TYR A 157 -11.11 -33.80 -48.16
CA TYR A 157 -11.54 -32.42 -47.89
C TYR A 157 -13.01 -32.23 -48.29
N THR A 158 -13.89 -32.80 -47.47
CA THR A 158 -15.35 -32.86 -47.68
C THR A 158 -16.11 -31.93 -46.72
N PRO A 159 -17.37 -31.55 -47.02
CA PRO A 159 -18.19 -30.71 -46.12
C PRO A 159 -18.34 -31.30 -44.72
N SER A 160 -18.54 -32.62 -44.65
CA SER A 160 -18.64 -33.35 -43.38
C SER A 160 -17.37 -33.23 -42.52
N LEU A 161 -16.20 -33.14 -43.16
CA LEU A 161 -14.93 -32.90 -42.48
C LEU A 161 -14.83 -31.45 -41.99
N LEU A 162 -15.25 -30.47 -42.80
CA LEU A 162 -15.22 -29.05 -42.43
C LEU A 162 -16.04 -28.77 -41.18
N ILE A 163 -17.28 -29.28 -41.15
CA ILE A 163 -18.13 -29.22 -39.96
C ILE A 163 -17.46 -29.94 -38.78
N PHE A 164 -16.89 -31.12 -39.01
CA PHE A 164 -16.23 -31.88 -37.95
C PHE A 164 -15.03 -31.13 -37.35
N ILE A 165 -14.22 -30.45 -38.17
CA ILE A 165 -13.12 -29.60 -37.73
C ILE A 165 -13.66 -28.43 -36.91
N ALA A 166 -14.63 -27.68 -37.44
CA ALA A 166 -15.23 -26.53 -36.76
C ALA A 166 -15.74 -26.93 -35.37
N ASN A 167 -16.48 -28.03 -35.31
CA ASN A 167 -17.00 -28.63 -34.09
C ASN A 167 -15.92 -29.09 -33.11
N THR A 168 -14.85 -29.70 -33.63
CA THR A 168 -13.70 -30.15 -32.82
C THR A 168 -12.97 -28.97 -32.20
N LEU A 169 -12.78 -27.87 -32.95
CA LEU A 169 -12.16 -26.65 -32.44
C LEU A 169 -13.04 -26.00 -31.35
N LEU A 170 -14.34 -25.88 -31.58
CA LEU A 170 -15.29 -25.39 -30.58
C LEU A 170 -15.21 -26.21 -29.28
N LEU A 171 -15.20 -27.54 -29.39
CA LEU A 171 -15.04 -28.42 -28.23
C LEU A 171 -13.67 -28.26 -27.55
N GLN A 172 -12.57 -28.24 -28.32
CA GLN A 172 -11.21 -28.07 -27.78
C GLN A 172 -11.05 -26.76 -27.01
N SER A 173 -11.74 -25.69 -27.43
CA SER A 173 -11.72 -24.41 -26.72
C SER A 173 -12.25 -24.48 -25.29
N SER A 174 -13.14 -25.44 -25.02
CA SER A 174 -13.69 -25.69 -23.69
C SER A 174 -12.79 -26.58 -22.82
N ILE A 175 -11.82 -27.28 -23.44
CA ILE A 175 -10.92 -28.23 -22.76
C ILE A 175 -9.51 -27.62 -22.54
N SER A 176 -9.09 -26.68 -23.40
CA SER A 176 -7.76 -26.06 -23.36
C SER A 176 -7.80 -24.58 -23.78
N GLN A 177 -7.48 -23.68 -22.85
CA GLN A 177 -7.34 -22.24 -23.10
C GLN A 177 -5.89 -21.75 -23.14
N THR A 178 -4.93 -22.67 -23.26
CA THR A 178 -3.51 -22.32 -23.20
C THR A 178 -3.04 -21.63 -24.49
N GLN A 179 -1.85 -21.04 -24.47
CA GLN A 179 -1.17 -20.57 -25.69
C GLN A 179 -1.09 -21.67 -26.77
N SER A 180 -1.10 -22.96 -26.37
CA SER A 180 -1.16 -24.10 -27.29
C SER A 180 -2.42 -24.07 -28.16
N TYR A 181 -3.57 -23.67 -27.62
CA TYR A 181 -4.83 -23.63 -28.35
C TYR A 181 -4.86 -22.52 -29.41
N GLN A 182 -4.22 -21.36 -29.15
CA GLN A 182 -4.08 -20.33 -30.18
C GLN A 182 -3.18 -20.82 -31.33
N LEU A 183 -2.14 -21.61 -31.03
CA LEU A 183 -1.31 -22.26 -32.06
C LEU A 183 -2.09 -23.35 -32.83
N VAL A 184 -2.97 -24.10 -32.15
CA VAL A 184 -3.89 -25.04 -32.80
C VAL A 184 -4.75 -24.30 -33.84
N LEU A 185 -5.41 -23.21 -33.44
CA LEU A 185 -6.23 -22.41 -34.35
C LEU A 185 -5.41 -21.85 -35.53
N GLU A 186 -4.18 -21.40 -35.29
CA GLU A 186 -3.27 -20.94 -36.33
C GLU A 186 -2.94 -22.04 -37.35
N ILE A 187 -2.59 -23.24 -36.87
CA ILE A 187 -2.27 -24.40 -37.73
C ILE A 187 -3.46 -24.80 -38.60
N TYR A 188 -4.67 -24.89 -38.02
CA TYR A 188 -5.86 -25.22 -38.79
C TYR A 188 -6.23 -24.12 -39.79
N ALA A 189 -6.09 -22.85 -39.41
CA ALA A 189 -6.27 -21.71 -40.32
C ALA A 189 -5.28 -21.76 -41.50
N GLN A 190 -4.00 -22.03 -41.24
CA GLN A 190 -2.98 -22.17 -42.27
C GLN A 190 -3.29 -23.35 -43.22
N ALA A 191 -3.57 -24.53 -42.67
CA ALA A 191 -3.76 -25.75 -43.45
C ALA A 191 -5.08 -25.78 -44.24
N PHE A 192 -6.20 -25.44 -43.60
CA PHE A 192 -7.54 -25.67 -44.17
C PHE A 192 -8.21 -24.40 -44.70
N VAL A 193 -7.70 -23.21 -44.41
CA VAL A 193 -8.23 -21.95 -44.97
C VAL A 193 -7.21 -21.35 -45.93
N PHE A 194 -6.08 -20.84 -45.42
CA PHE A 194 -5.16 -20.05 -46.24
C PHE A 194 -4.49 -20.85 -47.35
N LYS A 195 -3.97 -22.07 -47.08
CA LYS A 195 -3.35 -22.91 -48.12
C LYS A 195 -4.35 -23.38 -49.18
N VAL A 196 -5.60 -23.58 -48.82
CA VAL A 196 -6.66 -23.92 -49.78
C VAL A 196 -6.97 -22.72 -50.67
N ILE A 197 -7.12 -21.53 -50.10
CA ILE A 197 -7.33 -20.27 -50.87
C ILE A 197 -6.12 -19.94 -51.76
N GLU A 198 -4.92 -20.24 -51.32
CA GLU A 198 -3.68 -19.96 -52.07
C GLU A 198 -3.47 -20.94 -53.23
N LYS A 199 -3.56 -22.25 -52.98
CA LYS A 199 -3.13 -23.30 -53.91
C LYS A 199 -4.26 -24.09 -54.57
N HIS A 200 -5.47 -24.10 -54.01
CA HIS A 200 -6.59 -24.97 -54.40
C HIS A 200 -7.89 -24.17 -54.59
N LYS A 201 -7.80 -23.03 -55.30
CA LYS A 201 -8.93 -22.13 -55.55
C LYS A 201 -10.08 -22.80 -56.30
N ASP A 202 -9.76 -23.73 -57.20
CA ASP A 202 -10.70 -24.55 -57.96
C ASP A 202 -11.62 -25.36 -57.04
N ARG A 203 -11.11 -25.86 -55.91
CA ARG A 203 -11.93 -26.59 -54.92
C ARG A 203 -12.95 -25.68 -54.23
N ILE A 204 -12.54 -24.47 -53.84
CA ILE A 204 -13.44 -23.47 -53.26
C ILE A 204 -14.48 -23.01 -54.29
N GLN A 205 -14.06 -22.82 -55.54
CA GLN A 205 -14.96 -22.48 -56.63
C GLN A 205 -15.98 -23.59 -56.88
N GLY A 206 -15.56 -24.86 -56.80
CA GLY A 206 -16.47 -26.01 -56.83
C GLY A 206 -17.50 -25.98 -55.70
N PHE A 207 -17.11 -25.58 -54.47
CA PHE A 207 -18.07 -25.40 -53.38
C PHE A 207 -19.07 -24.27 -53.70
N ILE A 208 -18.60 -23.13 -54.21
CA ILE A 208 -19.44 -21.98 -54.61
C ILE A 208 -20.42 -22.39 -55.71
N GLU A 209 -19.97 -23.13 -56.72
CA GLU A 209 -20.79 -23.60 -57.83
C GLU A 209 -21.84 -24.64 -57.39
N ASN A 210 -21.47 -25.56 -56.51
CA ASN A 210 -22.41 -26.51 -55.90
C ASN A 210 -23.52 -25.78 -55.14
N GLU A 211 -23.17 -24.76 -54.35
CA GLU A 211 -24.14 -23.92 -53.63
C GLU A 211 -25.04 -23.12 -54.59
N ARG A 212 -24.51 -22.68 -55.75
CA ARG A 212 -25.28 -21.99 -56.80
C ARG A 212 -26.27 -22.92 -57.50
N GLN A 213 -25.94 -24.19 -57.69
CA GLN A 213 -26.85 -25.17 -58.32
C GLN A 213 -28.08 -25.44 -57.45
N ILE A 214 -27.94 -25.45 -56.12
CA ILE A 214 -29.07 -25.60 -55.19
C ILE A 214 -30.09 -24.46 -55.32
N LYS A 215 -29.64 -23.24 -55.69
CA LYS A 215 -30.51 -22.09 -55.97
C LYS A 215 -31.45 -22.33 -57.17
N HIS A 216 -31.03 -23.14 -58.14
CA HIS A 216 -31.85 -23.45 -59.33
C HIS A 216 -32.90 -24.53 -59.05
N ASP A 217 -32.59 -25.52 -58.20
CA ASP A 217 -33.51 -26.63 -57.90
C ASP A 217 -34.64 -26.23 -56.94
N TYR A 218 -34.40 -25.24 -56.05
CA TYR A 218 -35.40 -24.72 -55.11
C TYR A 218 -36.58 -23.98 -55.77
N ILE A 219 -36.43 -23.53 -57.02
CA ILE A 219 -37.48 -22.83 -57.75
C ILE A 219 -38.54 -23.83 -58.30
N PHE A 220 -38.24 -25.14 -58.34
CA PHE A 220 -39.07 -26.12 -59.03
C PHE A 220 -39.51 -27.37 -58.23
N ALA A 221 -39.17 -27.49 -56.93
CA ALA A 221 -39.56 -28.66 -56.12
C ALA A 221 -40.24 -28.26 -54.81
N GLU A 222 -41.51 -28.65 -54.62
CA GLU A 222 -42.28 -28.40 -53.38
C GLU A 222 -41.84 -29.27 -52.19
N GLU A 223 -41.07 -30.35 -52.40
CA GLU A 223 -40.43 -31.11 -51.32
C GLU A 223 -39.10 -31.68 -51.83
N ALA A 224 -37.97 -31.14 -51.38
CA ALA A 224 -36.65 -31.72 -51.62
C ALA A 224 -36.09 -32.31 -50.31
N PRO A 225 -35.52 -33.54 -50.32
CA PRO A 225 -35.02 -34.21 -49.12
C PRO A 225 -33.77 -33.53 -48.57
N GLU A 226 -33.56 -33.59 -47.26
CA GLU A 226 -32.48 -32.99 -46.44
C GLU A 226 -31.02 -33.36 -46.82
N LYS A 227 -30.75 -33.92 -48.00
CA LYS A 227 -29.40 -34.17 -48.52
C LYS A 227 -29.03 -33.14 -49.60
N ASN A 228 -28.94 -31.87 -49.22
CA ASN A 228 -28.43 -30.81 -50.10
C ASN A 228 -26.95 -30.52 -49.76
N ASN A 229 -26.10 -30.39 -50.78
CA ASN A 229 -24.67 -30.07 -50.68
C ASN A 229 -24.44 -28.71 -49.99
N THR A 230 -24.09 -28.69 -48.70
CA THR A 230 -23.87 -27.43 -47.94
C THR A 230 -22.40 -27.00 -47.94
N ASP A 231 -21.67 -27.39 -48.99
CA ASP A 231 -20.22 -27.37 -49.07
C ASP A 231 -19.63 -25.99 -48.78
N PHE A 232 -20.21 -24.93 -49.36
CA PHE A 232 -19.68 -23.58 -49.21
C PHE A 232 -20.09 -22.97 -47.86
N ARG A 233 -21.32 -23.22 -47.42
CA ARG A 233 -21.78 -22.82 -46.08
C ARG A 233 -20.93 -23.42 -44.97
N ASP A 234 -20.57 -24.71 -45.08
CA ASP A 234 -19.79 -25.43 -44.08
C ASP A 234 -18.33 -24.94 -44.05
N PHE A 235 -17.79 -24.54 -45.20
CA PHE A 235 -16.52 -23.82 -45.27
C PHE A 235 -16.59 -22.47 -44.57
N ILE A 236 -17.63 -21.67 -44.83
CA ILE A 236 -17.87 -20.39 -44.15
C ILE A 236 -17.99 -20.58 -42.63
N GLN A 237 -18.66 -21.64 -42.17
CA GLN A 237 -18.77 -21.96 -40.74
C GLN A 237 -17.41 -22.26 -40.12
N LEU A 238 -16.54 -23.04 -40.79
CA LEU A 238 -15.17 -23.28 -40.32
C LEU A 238 -14.37 -21.98 -40.20
N VAL A 239 -14.41 -21.12 -41.22
CA VAL A 239 -13.73 -19.82 -41.19
C VAL A 239 -14.28 -18.95 -40.06
N THR A 240 -15.60 -18.97 -39.84
CA THR A 240 -16.28 -18.21 -38.78
C THR A 240 -15.81 -18.66 -37.39
N VAL A 241 -15.73 -19.97 -37.15
CA VAL A 241 -15.19 -20.52 -35.89
C VAL A 241 -13.73 -20.12 -35.68
N LEU A 242 -12.89 -20.22 -36.72
CA LEU A 242 -11.48 -19.82 -36.63
C LEU A 242 -11.32 -18.32 -36.35
N ALA A 243 -12.09 -17.47 -37.04
CA ALA A 243 -12.10 -16.02 -36.86
C ALA A 243 -12.54 -15.64 -35.44
N ARG A 244 -13.64 -16.23 -34.97
CA ARG A 244 -14.21 -15.95 -33.64
C ARG A 244 -13.30 -16.39 -32.49
N MET A 245 -12.61 -17.52 -32.65
CA MET A 245 -11.85 -18.14 -31.56
C MET A 245 -10.39 -17.65 -31.48
N ARG A 246 -9.87 -17.09 -32.58
CA ARG A 246 -8.53 -16.49 -32.59
C ARG A 246 -8.61 -15.07 -32.02
N LYS A 247 -7.80 -14.79 -31.00
CA LYS A 247 -7.82 -13.50 -30.28
C LYS A 247 -7.05 -12.38 -30.99
N ASP A 248 -6.35 -12.73 -32.07
CA ASP A 248 -5.43 -11.86 -32.79
C ASP A 248 -6.08 -11.36 -34.10
N PRO A 249 -6.09 -10.03 -34.36
CA PRO A 249 -6.68 -9.43 -35.55
C PRO A 249 -6.03 -9.86 -36.87
N ASP A 250 -4.82 -10.43 -36.84
CA ASP A 250 -4.08 -10.82 -38.04
C ASP A 250 -4.83 -11.84 -38.90
N PHE A 251 -5.61 -12.74 -38.31
CA PHE A 251 -6.45 -13.67 -39.09
C PHE A 251 -7.46 -12.93 -39.95
N GLY A 252 -8.23 -12.01 -39.34
CA GLY A 252 -9.29 -11.27 -40.02
C GLY A 252 -8.72 -10.43 -41.16
N ARG A 253 -7.62 -9.72 -40.90
CA ARG A 253 -6.89 -8.93 -41.91
C ARG A 253 -6.37 -9.79 -43.06
N HIS A 254 -5.72 -10.91 -42.73
CA HIS A 254 -5.16 -11.80 -43.74
C HIS A 254 -6.26 -12.45 -44.58
N PHE A 255 -7.36 -12.90 -43.97
CA PHE A 255 -8.51 -13.43 -44.67
C PHE A 255 -9.19 -12.38 -45.55
N TYR A 256 -9.32 -11.13 -45.10
CA TYR A 256 -9.82 -10.05 -45.94
C TYR A 256 -8.95 -9.81 -47.18
N SER A 257 -7.63 -9.87 -47.03
CA SER A 257 -6.67 -9.67 -48.13
C SER A 257 -6.64 -10.82 -49.15
N MET A 258 -6.74 -12.06 -48.70
CA MET A 258 -6.63 -13.25 -49.57
C MET A 258 -7.97 -13.77 -50.06
N GLY A 259 -9.01 -13.61 -49.25
CA GLY A 259 -10.36 -14.16 -49.46
C GLY A 259 -11.36 -13.15 -50.01
N THR A 260 -10.93 -12.01 -50.57
CA THR A 260 -11.84 -10.98 -51.08
C THR A 260 -12.84 -11.53 -52.11
N GLU A 261 -12.39 -12.45 -52.97
CA GLU A 261 -13.22 -13.12 -53.99
C GLU A 261 -14.30 -14.04 -53.37
N ILE A 262 -13.99 -14.65 -52.23
CA ILE A 262 -14.90 -15.50 -51.46
C ILE A 262 -15.98 -14.63 -50.81
N ILE A 263 -15.57 -13.53 -50.19
CA ILE A 263 -16.48 -12.53 -49.59
C ILE A 263 -17.37 -11.90 -50.67
N SER A 264 -16.86 -11.63 -51.88
CA SER A 264 -17.66 -11.10 -52.97
C SER A 264 -18.63 -12.12 -53.58
N SER A 265 -18.21 -13.38 -53.71
CA SER A 265 -19.08 -14.42 -54.26
C SER A 265 -20.20 -14.81 -53.29
N ALA A 266 -19.94 -14.69 -51.98
CA ALA A 266 -20.92 -14.97 -50.95
C ALA A 266 -22.12 -13.99 -50.94
N THR A 267 -21.97 -12.78 -51.50
CA THR A 267 -23.07 -11.79 -51.55
C THR A 267 -24.16 -12.11 -52.59
N ASP A 268 -23.94 -13.11 -53.46
CA ASP A 268 -24.86 -13.51 -54.55
C ASP A 268 -25.94 -14.52 -54.10
N PHE A 269 -25.77 -15.10 -52.91
CA PHE A 269 -26.64 -16.14 -52.37
C PHE A 269 -27.81 -15.54 -51.57
N THR A 270 -28.98 -16.14 -51.72
CA THR A 270 -30.26 -15.62 -51.19
C THR A 270 -30.93 -16.56 -50.20
N GLN A 271 -30.33 -17.71 -49.90
CA GLN A 271 -30.90 -18.69 -48.96
C GLN A 271 -30.76 -18.18 -47.51
N PRO A 272 -31.84 -18.11 -46.71
CA PRO A 272 -31.81 -17.53 -45.36
C PRO A 272 -30.72 -18.11 -44.46
N ARG A 273 -30.58 -19.45 -44.42
CA ARG A 273 -29.55 -20.14 -43.62
C ARG A 273 -28.12 -19.82 -44.05
N PHE A 274 -27.89 -19.61 -45.34
CA PHE A 274 -26.59 -19.18 -45.86
C PHE A 274 -26.32 -17.71 -45.50
N VAL A 275 -27.32 -16.84 -45.67
CA VAL A 275 -27.23 -15.41 -45.33
C VAL A 275 -26.87 -15.24 -43.85
N ALA A 276 -27.54 -15.95 -42.94
CA ALA A 276 -27.21 -15.94 -41.53
C ALA A 276 -25.77 -16.40 -41.24
N ALA A 277 -25.32 -17.51 -41.85
CA ALA A 277 -23.95 -18.00 -41.70
C ALA A 277 -22.89 -17.00 -42.22
N PHE A 278 -23.17 -16.36 -43.36
CA PHE A 278 -22.28 -15.35 -43.93
C PHE A 278 -22.22 -14.08 -43.09
N ILE A 279 -23.35 -13.60 -42.55
CA ILE A 279 -23.36 -12.44 -41.65
C ILE A 279 -22.60 -12.76 -40.35
N LYS A 280 -22.71 -13.99 -39.81
CA LYS A 280 -21.90 -14.44 -38.66
C LYS A 280 -20.40 -14.42 -38.95
N LEU A 281 -19.99 -14.80 -40.18
CA LEU A 281 -18.61 -14.66 -40.63
C LEU A 281 -18.15 -13.20 -40.58
N LEU A 282 -18.93 -12.29 -41.20
CA LEU A 282 -18.60 -10.87 -41.22
C LEU A 282 -18.45 -10.30 -39.80
N ALA A 283 -19.38 -10.64 -38.90
CA ALA A 283 -19.29 -10.25 -37.48
C ALA A 283 -18.02 -10.77 -36.82
N SER A 284 -17.63 -12.01 -37.10
CA SER A 284 -16.43 -12.65 -36.54
C SER A 284 -15.12 -12.12 -37.12
N LEU A 285 -15.16 -11.51 -38.31
CA LEU A 285 -14.00 -10.82 -38.91
C LEU A 285 -13.83 -9.38 -38.40
N SER A 286 -14.90 -8.75 -37.90
CA SER A 286 -14.88 -7.40 -37.30
C SER A 286 -14.31 -7.39 -35.88
N VAL A 287 -12.99 -7.59 -35.75
CA VAL A 287 -12.30 -7.75 -34.45
C VAL A 287 -11.47 -6.54 -34.03
N ASP A 288 -11.23 -5.62 -34.95
CA ASP A 288 -10.55 -4.35 -34.71
C ASP A 288 -11.17 -3.22 -35.55
N LYS A 289 -10.65 -2.00 -35.38
CA LYS A 289 -11.16 -0.82 -36.09
C LYS A 289 -11.09 -0.98 -37.62
N GLU A 290 -9.95 -1.41 -38.14
CA GLU A 290 -9.69 -1.50 -39.59
C GLU A 290 -10.60 -2.53 -40.27
N THR A 291 -10.66 -3.75 -39.73
CA THR A 291 -11.52 -4.82 -40.25
C THR A 291 -12.99 -4.45 -40.14
N SER A 292 -13.41 -3.79 -39.07
CA SER A 292 -14.79 -3.30 -38.92
C SER A 292 -15.16 -2.27 -39.98
N GLU A 293 -14.26 -1.32 -40.26
CA GLU A 293 -14.46 -0.30 -41.29
C GLU A 293 -14.48 -0.93 -42.70
N LEU A 294 -13.66 -1.94 -42.98
CA LEU A 294 -13.70 -2.70 -44.23
C LEU A 294 -15.01 -3.47 -44.42
N VAL A 295 -15.52 -4.09 -43.36
CA VAL A 295 -16.82 -4.79 -43.37
C VAL A 295 -17.95 -3.80 -43.64
N TYR A 296 -17.93 -2.66 -42.93
CA TYR A 296 -18.91 -1.59 -43.10
C TYR A 296 -18.90 -1.06 -44.54
N ASP A 297 -17.74 -0.67 -45.06
CA ASP A 297 -17.59 -0.15 -46.41
C ASP A 297 -18.11 -1.13 -47.46
N ARG A 298 -17.82 -2.43 -47.27
CA ARG A 298 -18.28 -3.48 -48.17
C ARG A 298 -19.81 -3.59 -48.18
N LEU A 299 -20.45 -3.54 -47.01
CA LEU A 299 -21.91 -3.63 -46.89
C LEU A 299 -22.61 -2.36 -47.35
N ALA A 300 -22.02 -1.20 -47.12
CA ALA A 300 -22.54 0.09 -47.56
C ALA A 300 -22.46 0.25 -49.09
N LYS A 301 -21.39 -0.27 -49.72
CA LYS A 301 -21.16 -0.22 -51.17
C LYS A 301 -21.64 -1.48 -51.92
N SER A 302 -22.30 -2.42 -51.23
CA SER A 302 -22.74 -3.69 -51.83
C SER A 302 -23.92 -3.47 -52.78
N ASN A 303 -23.85 -4.06 -53.98
CA ASN A 303 -24.95 -4.09 -54.95
C ASN A 303 -25.90 -5.28 -54.74
N SER A 304 -25.64 -6.16 -53.76
CA SER A 304 -26.54 -7.28 -53.45
C SER A 304 -27.88 -6.76 -52.97
N GLN A 305 -29.00 -7.32 -53.43
CA GLN A 305 -30.34 -6.87 -53.00
C GLN A 305 -30.67 -7.28 -51.56
N LEU A 306 -30.02 -8.32 -51.03
CA LEU A 306 -30.27 -8.85 -49.69
C LEU A 306 -29.12 -8.57 -48.71
N ILE A 307 -27.87 -8.68 -49.15
CA ILE A 307 -26.68 -8.51 -48.29
C ILE A 307 -26.10 -7.10 -48.52
N ASN A 308 -26.83 -6.11 -48.03
CA ASN A 308 -26.39 -4.71 -47.99
C ASN A 308 -26.91 -4.03 -46.71
N LEU A 309 -26.20 -3.02 -46.25
CA LEU A 309 -26.53 -2.33 -45.00
C LEU A 309 -27.91 -1.63 -45.03
N PRO A 310 -28.32 -0.90 -46.10
CA PRO A 310 -29.66 -0.33 -46.20
C PRO A 310 -30.80 -1.34 -46.03
N HIS A 311 -30.67 -2.54 -46.62
CA HIS A 311 -31.67 -3.60 -46.54
C HIS A 311 -31.76 -4.17 -45.11
N PHE A 312 -30.63 -4.34 -44.43
CA PHE A 312 -30.62 -4.77 -43.02
C PHE A 312 -31.38 -3.77 -42.14
N LEU A 313 -31.14 -2.47 -42.33
CA LEU A 313 -31.79 -1.42 -41.55
C LEU A 313 -33.28 -1.27 -41.89
N GLN A 314 -33.64 -1.46 -43.17
CA GLN A 314 -35.03 -1.51 -43.61
C GLN A 314 -35.76 -2.72 -43.02
N ALA A 315 -35.14 -3.91 -43.01
CA ALA A 315 -35.71 -5.11 -42.40
C ALA A 315 -35.91 -4.91 -40.89
N ILE A 316 -34.90 -4.36 -40.19
CA ILE A 316 -35.02 -4.03 -38.76
C ILE A 316 -36.22 -3.10 -38.51
N SER A 317 -36.36 -2.05 -39.32
CA SER A 317 -37.44 -1.06 -39.19
C SER A 317 -38.81 -1.66 -39.51
N GLY A 318 -38.91 -2.44 -40.60
CA GLY A 318 -40.16 -3.07 -41.03
C GLY A 318 -40.73 -4.02 -39.99
N TYR A 319 -39.91 -4.92 -39.45
CA TYR A 319 -40.34 -5.82 -38.36
C TYR A 319 -40.67 -5.04 -37.07
N ALA A 320 -39.95 -3.95 -36.76
CA ALA A 320 -40.30 -3.11 -35.61
C ALA A 320 -41.67 -2.43 -35.79
N ASP A 321 -41.98 -1.95 -36.99
CA ASP A 321 -43.29 -1.39 -37.34
C ASP A 321 -44.39 -2.45 -37.25
N ASP A 322 -44.12 -3.66 -37.73
CA ASP A 322 -45.05 -4.80 -37.65
C ASP A 322 -45.38 -5.13 -36.19
N PHE A 323 -44.38 -5.20 -35.30
CA PHE A 323 -44.60 -5.45 -33.88
C PHE A 323 -45.41 -4.34 -33.18
N ASN A 324 -45.24 -3.09 -33.59
CA ASN A 324 -46.04 -1.97 -33.09
C ASN A 324 -47.51 -2.01 -33.56
N GLN A 325 -47.77 -2.48 -34.78
CA GLN A 325 -49.11 -2.47 -35.39
C GLN A 325 -49.97 -3.70 -35.04
N SER A 326 -49.37 -4.83 -34.64
CA SER A 326 -50.03 -6.14 -34.60
C SER A 326 -50.28 -6.72 -33.19
N GLN A 327 -50.71 -5.90 -32.22
CA GLN A 327 -51.12 -6.39 -30.88
C GLN A 327 -52.28 -7.42 -30.89
N ALA A 328 -52.98 -7.63 -32.02
CA ALA A 328 -54.15 -8.51 -32.11
C ALA A 328 -53.96 -9.81 -32.92
N ASN A 329 -52.90 -9.97 -33.72
CA ASN A 329 -52.63 -11.18 -34.52
C ASN A 329 -51.12 -11.45 -34.56
N VAL A 330 -50.61 -12.20 -33.57
CA VAL A 330 -49.19 -12.56 -33.47
C VAL A 330 -48.81 -13.51 -34.60
N ALA A 331 -48.34 -12.97 -35.73
CA ALA A 331 -47.53 -13.76 -36.64
C ALA A 331 -46.22 -14.06 -35.91
N LYS A 332 -46.01 -15.32 -35.49
CA LYS A 332 -44.74 -15.75 -34.91
C LYS A 332 -43.63 -15.48 -35.93
N LEU A 333 -42.60 -14.73 -35.53
CA LEU A 333 -41.38 -14.58 -36.31
C LEU A 333 -40.87 -15.99 -36.68
N SER A 334 -40.55 -16.21 -37.97
CA SER A 334 -40.06 -17.52 -38.40
C SER A 334 -38.67 -17.80 -37.78
N GLU A 335 -38.32 -19.08 -37.63
CA GLU A 335 -37.02 -19.46 -37.07
C GLU A 335 -35.83 -18.94 -37.91
N ASP A 336 -35.98 -18.99 -39.24
CA ASP A 336 -34.97 -18.49 -40.18
C ASP A 336 -34.85 -16.95 -40.13
N ASP A 337 -35.96 -16.22 -39.98
CA ASP A 337 -35.93 -14.75 -39.81
C ASP A 337 -35.31 -14.35 -38.48
N SER A 338 -35.66 -15.06 -37.40
CA SER A 338 -35.06 -14.86 -36.07
C SER A 338 -33.54 -15.08 -36.12
N SER A 339 -33.09 -16.19 -36.72
CA SER A 339 -31.65 -16.51 -36.85
C SER A 339 -30.90 -15.48 -37.69
N THR A 340 -31.54 -14.97 -38.74
CA THR A 340 -30.97 -13.93 -39.61
C THR A 340 -30.86 -12.60 -38.87
N LEU A 341 -31.90 -12.17 -38.16
CA LEU A 341 -31.90 -10.96 -37.35
C LEU A 341 -30.88 -11.01 -36.20
N GLU A 342 -30.76 -12.16 -35.52
CA GLU A 342 -29.69 -12.36 -34.52
C GLU A 342 -28.30 -12.14 -35.12
N SER A 343 -28.08 -12.67 -36.32
CA SER A 343 -26.80 -12.53 -37.02
C SER A 343 -26.54 -11.07 -37.39
N ILE A 344 -27.55 -10.35 -37.86
CA ILE A 344 -27.47 -8.91 -38.16
C ILE A 344 -27.14 -8.10 -36.89
N PHE A 345 -27.83 -8.35 -35.78
CA PHE A 345 -27.57 -7.62 -34.52
C PHE A 345 -26.18 -7.92 -33.94
N ARG A 346 -25.69 -9.16 -34.06
CA ARG A 346 -24.31 -9.51 -33.69
C ARG A 346 -23.27 -8.79 -34.54
N LEU A 347 -23.51 -8.68 -35.85
CA LEU A 347 -22.67 -7.90 -36.76
C LEU A 347 -22.65 -6.42 -36.35
N LEU A 348 -23.82 -5.80 -36.16
CA LEU A 348 -23.91 -4.40 -35.74
C LEU A 348 -23.21 -4.17 -34.39
N SER A 349 -23.42 -5.05 -33.42
CA SER A 349 -22.72 -5.02 -32.12
C SER A 349 -21.19 -5.05 -32.30
N SER A 350 -20.66 -5.93 -33.16
CA SER A 350 -19.21 -6.00 -33.41
C SER A 350 -18.67 -4.75 -34.10
N LEU A 351 -19.38 -4.22 -35.11
CA LEU A 351 -19.00 -2.96 -35.77
C LEU A 351 -18.97 -1.80 -34.79
N PHE A 352 -20.00 -1.67 -33.94
CA PHE A 352 -20.09 -0.60 -32.94
C PHE A 352 -19.03 -0.72 -31.87
N LYS A 353 -18.71 -1.94 -31.43
CA LYS A 353 -17.70 -2.19 -30.40
C LYS A 353 -16.32 -1.68 -30.81
N HIS A 354 -15.97 -1.80 -32.09
CA HIS A 354 -14.61 -1.59 -32.59
C HIS A 354 -14.44 -0.32 -33.45
N SER A 355 -15.50 0.23 -34.06
CA SER A 355 -15.42 1.46 -34.85
C SER A 355 -16.49 2.48 -34.45
N GLU A 356 -16.01 3.63 -33.95
CA GLU A 356 -16.85 4.79 -33.63
C GLU A 356 -17.49 5.41 -34.89
N LEU A 357 -16.79 5.36 -36.04
CA LEU A 357 -17.31 5.82 -37.33
C LEU A 357 -18.54 5.00 -37.73
N CYS A 358 -18.42 3.67 -37.71
CA CYS A 358 -19.53 2.78 -38.05
C CYS A 358 -20.74 3.05 -37.15
N ARG A 359 -20.49 3.25 -35.85
CA ARG A 359 -21.52 3.56 -34.86
C ARG A 359 -22.25 4.86 -35.19
N ARG A 360 -21.51 5.95 -35.41
CA ARG A 360 -22.09 7.27 -35.71
C ARG A 360 -22.89 7.28 -37.01
N GLU A 361 -22.33 6.71 -38.08
CA GLU A 361 -22.98 6.68 -39.40
C GLU A 361 -24.27 5.86 -39.40
N ILE A 362 -24.25 4.66 -38.81
CA ILE A 362 -25.42 3.77 -38.80
C ILE A 362 -26.54 4.32 -37.90
N ILE A 363 -26.21 4.90 -36.75
CA ILE A 363 -27.21 5.41 -35.82
C ILE A 363 -27.81 6.72 -36.32
N ASN A 364 -27.00 7.68 -36.78
CA ASN A 364 -27.53 9.00 -37.18
C ASN A 364 -28.43 8.93 -38.42
N SER A 365 -28.23 7.93 -39.27
CA SER A 365 -29.03 7.75 -40.49
C SER A 365 -30.33 6.97 -40.28
N ASN A 366 -30.55 6.37 -39.10
CA ASN A 366 -31.66 5.43 -38.88
C ASN A 366 -32.28 5.57 -37.48
N ASN A 367 -33.56 5.23 -37.35
CA ASN A 367 -34.24 5.21 -36.07
C ASN A 367 -33.87 3.97 -35.20
N LEU A 368 -32.62 3.51 -35.28
CA LEU A 368 -32.18 2.19 -34.81
C LEU A 368 -32.37 2.00 -33.30
N ILE A 369 -32.09 3.02 -32.48
CA ILE A 369 -32.29 2.96 -31.03
C ILE A 369 -33.77 2.71 -30.70
N ASN A 370 -34.69 3.41 -31.37
CA ASN A 370 -36.13 3.21 -31.15
C ASN A 370 -36.56 1.81 -31.61
N ASN A 371 -36.08 1.37 -32.78
CA ASN A 371 -36.39 0.04 -33.28
C ASN A 371 -35.94 -1.03 -32.28
N LEU A 372 -34.68 -1.00 -31.83
CA LEU A 372 -34.15 -1.95 -30.85
C LEU A 372 -34.96 -1.98 -29.55
N ILE A 373 -35.45 -0.82 -29.08
CA ILE A 373 -36.33 -0.73 -27.90
C ILE A 373 -37.70 -1.38 -28.15
N THR A 374 -38.27 -1.20 -29.35
CA THR A 374 -39.48 -1.92 -29.77
C THR A 374 -39.27 -3.44 -29.75
N TYR A 375 -38.15 -3.93 -30.28
CA TYR A 375 -37.84 -5.37 -30.27
C TYR A 375 -37.82 -5.94 -28.85
N VAL A 376 -37.07 -5.32 -27.92
CA VAL A 376 -36.96 -5.86 -26.55
C VAL A 376 -38.29 -5.80 -25.78
N SER A 377 -39.16 -4.86 -26.13
CA SER A 377 -40.51 -4.73 -25.55
C SER A 377 -41.53 -5.70 -26.17
N SER A 378 -41.20 -6.36 -27.29
CA SER A 378 -42.10 -7.25 -28.03
C SER A 378 -41.99 -8.71 -27.58
N MET A 379 -42.97 -9.54 -27.95
CA MET A 379 -42.95 -10.99 -27.71
C MET A 379 -42.09 -11.74 -28.74
N ILE A 380 -40.77 -11.61 -28.61
CA ILE A 380 -39.77 -12.28 -29.46
C ILE A 380 -38.89 -13.26 -28.66
N PRO A 381 -38.16 -14.19 -29.31
CA PRO A 381 -37.27 -15.13 -28.63
C PRO A 381 -36.23 -14.45 -27.71
N ALA A 382 -35.94 -15.08 -26.57
CA ALA A 382 -35.00 -14.54 -25.57
C ALA A 382 -33.58 -14.32 -26.12
N THR A 383 -33.12 -15.19 -27.02
CA THR A 383 -31.83 -15.07 -27.72
C THR A 383 -31.76 -13.84 -28.63
N LEU A 384 -32.86 -13.50 -29.30
CA LEU A 384 -32.96 -12.30 -30.12
C LEU A 384 -32.99 -11.03 -29.24
N LYS A 385 -33.74 -11.03 -28.13
CA LYS A 385 -33.69 -9.94 -27.14
C LYS A 385 -32.28 -9.74 -26.57
N SER A 386 -31.58 -10.83 -26.25
CA SER A 386 -30.17 -10.79 -25.80
C SER A 386 -29.28 -10.08 -26.82
N CYS A 387 -29.41 -10.41 -28.12
CA CYS A 387 -28.67 -9.72 -29.18
C CYS A 387 -29.01 -8.22 -29.26
N CYS A 388 -30.28 -7.83 -29.10
CA CYS A 388 -30.66 -6.42 -29.04
C CYS A 388 -30.00 -5.68 -27.87
N TYR A 389 -29.96 -6.27 -26.68
CA TYR A 389 -29.27 -5.68 -25.52
C TYR A 389 -27.76 -5.61 -25.73
N ASP A 390 -27.13 -6.61 -26.34
CA ASP A 390 -25.72 -6.56 -26.70
C ASP A 390 -25.44 -5.44 -27.72
N THR A 391 -26.30 -5.24 -28.73
CA THR A 391 -26.17 -4.11 -29.66
C THR A 391 -26.35 -2.76 -28.93
N LEU A 392 -27.37 -2.61 -28.08
CA LEU A 392 -27.58 -1.40 -27.27
C LEU A 392 -26.41 -1.11 -26.33
N SER A 393 -25.79 -2.15 -25.76
CA SER A 393 -24.60 -2.04 -24.91
C SER A 393 -23.43 -1.42 -25.67
N GLU A 394 -23.19 -1.85 -26.92
CA GLU A 394 -22.09 -1.31 -27.73
C GLU A 394 -22.41 0.06 -28.33
N ILE A 395 -23.68 0.41 -28.49
CA ILE A 395 -24.09 1.80 -28.79
C ILE A 395 -23.75 2.71 -27.60
N SER A 396 -24.01 2.25 -26.38
CA SER A 396 -23.84 3.03 -25.15
C SER A 396 -22.39 3.34 -24.75
N GLN A 397 -21.38 3.05 -25.59
CA GLN A 397 -20.03 3.57 -25.31
C GLN A 397 -19.88 5.06 -25.66
N ASP A 398 -20.85 5.68 -26.34
CA ASP A 398 -20.94 7.13 -26.55
C ASP A 398 -21.92 7.73 -25.54
N GLU A 399 -21.48 8.74 -24.78
CA GLU A 399 -22.29 9.42 -23.76
C GLU A 399 -23.59 9.99 -24.35
N THR A 400 -23.55 10.54 -25.57
CA THR A 400 -24.71 11.17 -26.24
C THR A 400 -25.83 10.16 -26.44
N TYR A 401 -25.50 9.00 -27.01
CA TYR A 401 -26.46 7.93 -27.24
C TYR A 401 -26.89 7.27 -25.93
N THR A 402 -26.00 7.21 -24.93
CA THR A 402 -26.33 6.67 -23.60
C THR A 402 -27.44 7.47 -22.92
N VAL A 403 -27.39 8.80 -22.98
CA VAL A 403 -28.45 9.68 -22.45
C VAL A 403 -29.78 9.48 -23.20
N GLU A 404 -29.74 9.32 -24.53
CA GLU A 404 -30.93 9.03 -25.32
C GLU A 404 -31.55 7.67 -24.96
N ILE A 405 -30.72 6.64 -24.83
CA ILE A 405 -31.15 5.29 -24.43
C ILE A 405 -31.76 5.33 -23.03
N TRP A 406 -31.13 6.02 -22.06
CA TRP A 406 -31.69 6.18 -20.72
C TRP A 406 -33.09 6.77 -20.73
N LYS A 407 -33.29 7.88 -21.47
CA LYS A 407 -34.60 8.54 -21.59
C LYS A 407 -35.65 7.56 -22.08
N LYS A 408 -35.35 6.81 -23.14
CA LYS A 408 -36.31 5.88 -23.73
C LYS A 408 -36.55 4.66 -22.85
N PHE A 409 -35.49 4.08 -22.28
CA PHE A 409 -35.57 2.90 -21.41
C PHE A 409 -36.46 3.14 -20.19
N VAL A 410 -36.39 4.33 -19.57
CA VAL A 410 -37.24 4.69 -18.41
C VAL A 410 -38.74 4.70 -18.75
N PHE A 411 -39.11 5.00 -20.00
CA PHE A 411 -40.51 4.99 -20.44
C PHE A 411 -41.00 3.62 -20.94
N THR A 412 -40.15 2.59 -20.92
CA THR A 412 -40.53 1.23 -21.36
C THR A 412 -41.11 0.42 -20.21
N GLU A 413 -42.03 -0.51 -20.51
CA GLU A 413 -42.59 -1.48 -19.54
C GLU A 413 -41.67 -2.70 -19.31
N ILE A 414 -40.40 -2.63 -19.77
CA ILE A 414 -39.43 -3.72 -19.65
C ILE A 414 -39.15 -4.06 -18.18
N LEU A 415 -38.98 -3.04 -17.35
CA LEU A 415 -38.77 -3.17 -15.92
C LEU A 415 -39.43 -1.99 -15.19
N THR A 416 -40.58 -2.24 -14.59
CA THR A 416 -41.33 -1.24 -13.80
C THR A 416 -41.22 -1.56 -12.30
N PRO A 417 -41.46 -0.59 -11.41
CA PRO A 417 -41.54 -0.86 -9.97
C PRO A 417 -42.53 -1.97 -9.62
N ASP A 418 -43.70 -2.00 -10.28
CA ASP A 418 -44.74 -3.00 -10.06
C ASP A 418 -44.30 -4.41 -10.50
N ASN A 419 -43.56 -4.53 -11.61
CA ASN A 419 -43.00 -5.82 -12.07
C ASN A 419 -42.00 -6.37 -11.05
N VAL A 420 -41.14 -5.50 -10.49
CA VAL A 420 -40.13 -5.90 -9.51
C VAL A 420 -40.77 -6.30 -8.17
N GLN A 421 -41.77 -5.56 -7.71
CA GLN A 421 -42.48 -5.87 -6.45
C GLN A 421 -43.33 -7.14 -6.54
N SER A 422 -44.05 -7.33 -7.66
CA SER A 422 -44.86 -8.53 -7.88
C SER A 422 -44.02 -9.76 -8.25
N GLY A 423 -42.78 -9.56 -8.72
CA GLY A 423 -41.95 -10.60 -9.32
C GLY A 423 -42.54 -11.20 -10.59
N THR A 424 -43.50 -10.50 -11.21
CA THR A 424 -44.23 -10.95 -12.38
C THR A 424 -44.29 -9.83 -13.42
N GLY A 425 -43.92 -10.13 -14.66
CA GLY A 425 -43.99 -9.17 -15.77
C GLY A 425 -42.63 -8.73 -16.30
N GLY A 426 -42.64 -8.09 -17.47
CA GLY A 426 -41.45 -7.59 -18.16
C GLY A 426 -40.35 -8.66 -18.33
N ILE A 427 -39.10 -8.22 -18.21
CA ILE A 427 -37.94 -9.11 -18.38
C ILE A 427 -37.83 -10.19 -17.29
N ILE A 428 -38.39 -9.96 -16.09
CA ILE A 428 -38.39 -10.96 -15.00
C ILE A 428 -39.16 -12.20 -15.43
N LEU A 429 -40.28 -12.02 -16.14
CA LEU A 429 -41.10 -13.13 -16.65
C LEU A 429 -40.32 -13.96 -17.67
N ASP A 430 -39.62 -13.30 -18.59
CA ASP A 430 -38.82 -13.97 -19.63
C ASP A 430 -37.69 -14.79 -19.01
N ILE A 431 -37.01 -14.25 -17.99
CA ILE A 431 -35.94 -14.97 -17.28
C ILE A 431 -36.50 -16.16 -16.48
N GLU A 432 -37.55 -15.95 -15.69
CA GLU A 432 -38.04 -16.97 -14.75
C GLU A 432 -38.90 -18.06 -15.42
N LYS A 433 -39.50 -17.79 -16.60
CA LYS A 433 -40.27 -18.80 -17.35
C LYS A 433 -39.51 -19.43 -18.51
N THR A 434 -38.77 -18.65 -19.28
CA THR A 434 -38.15 -19.12 -20.52
C THR A 434 -36.73 -19.62 -20.27
N GLU A 435 -35.88 -18.80 -19.66
CA GLU A 435 -34.46 -19.15 -19.43
C GLU A 435 -34.27 -20.23 -18.36
N LEU A 436 -35.06 -20.17 -17.29
CA LEU A 436 -34.99 -21.15 -16.20
C LEU A 436 -35.29 -22.59 -16.66
N ALA A 437 -36.20 -22.76 -17.63
CA ALA A 437 -36.55 -24.07 -18.19
C ALA A 437 -35.38 -24.68 -18.98
N GLU A 438 -34.69 -23.85 -19.77
CA GLU A 438 -33.54 -24.24 -20.60
C GLU A 438 -32.22 -24.29 -19.81
N ARG A 439 -32.20 -23.79 -18.57
CA ARG A 439 -30.99 -23.65 -17.72
C ARG A 439 -29.91 -22.78 -18.37
N ALA A 440 -30.27 -21.92 -19.32
CA ALA A 440 -29.38 -21.01 -20.04
C ALA A 440 -29.91 -19.59 -19.87
N TYR A 441 -29.05 -18.65 -19.49
CA TYR A 441 -29.39 -17.27 -19.10
C TYR A 441 -28.76 -16.15 -19.97
N PRO A 442 -28.73 -16.26 -21.32
CA PRO A 442 -28.13 -15.26 -22.19
C PRO A 442 -28.82 -13.88 -22.13
N LEU A 443 -30.15 -13.83 -21.99
CA LEU A 443 -30.94 -12.61 -21.85
C LEU A 443 -30.60 -11.89 -20.55
N MET A 444 -30.61 -12.60 -19.42
CA MET A 444 -30.21 -12.03 -18.14
C MET A 444 -28.80 -11.44 -18.22
N ARG A 445 -27.84 -12.19 -18.77
CA ARG A 445 -26.44 -11.74 -18.92
C ARG A 445 -26.34 -10.48 -19.78
N SER A 446 -26.95 -10.48 -20.97
CA SER A 446 -26.92 -9.34 -21.88
C SER A 446 -27.62 -8.12 -21.30
N PHE A 447 -28.72 -8.31 -20.57
CA PHE A 447 -29.42 -7.21 -19.91
C PHE A 447 -28.58 -6.58 -18.78
N VAL A 448 -27.96 -7.39 -17.91
CA VAL A 448 -27.10 -6.85 -16.85
C VAL A 448 -25.86 -6.16 -17.45
N ARG A 449 -25.26 -6.71 -18.52
CA ARG A 449 -24.17 -6.06 -19.25
C ARG A 449 -24.60 -4.72 -19.86
N PHE A 450 -25.81 -4.66 -20.40
CA PHE A 450 -26.41 -3.42 -20.90
C PHE A 450 -26.52 -2.36 -19.80
N LEU A 451 -27.06 -2.74 -18.63
CA LEU A 451 -27.10 -1.84 -17.47
C LEU A 451 -25.69 -1.40 -17.03
N SER A 452 -24.73 -2.32 -17.01
CA SER A 452 -23.33 -2.07 -16.65
C SER A 452 -22.72 -1.00 -17.55
N LYS A 453 -22.95 -1.09 -18.87
CA LYS A 453 -22.46 -0.14 -19.87
C LYS A 453 -23.18 1.20 -19.84
N LEU A 454 -24.49 1.21 -19.64
CA LEU A 454 -25.26 2.45 -19.49
C LEU A 454 -24.76 3.27 -18.30
N VAL A 455 -24.59 2.63 -17.13
CA VAL A 455 -24.06 3.27 -15.92
C VAL A 455 -22.56 3.55 -16.04
N GLN A 456 -21.83 2.92 -16.96
CA GLN A 456 -20.41 3.24 -17.15
C GLN A 456 -20.21 4.64 -17.75
N ASN A 457 -21.09 5.04 -18.68
CA ASN A 457 -20.85 6.13 -19.62
C ASN A 457 -21.78 7.33 -19.45
N ALA A 458 -22.87 7.22 -18.68
CA ALA A 458 -23.70 8.35 -18.28
C ALA A 458 -24.37 8.11 -16.92
N PRO A 459 -24.63 9.18 -16.14
CA PRO A 459 -25.30 9.05 -14.85
C PRO A 459 -26.70 8.44 -15.01
N PRO A 460 -27.08 7.46 -14.16
CA PRO A 460 -28.40 6.85 -14.23
C PRO A 460 -29.50 7.82 -13.80
N PRO A 461 -30.77 7.58 -14.19
CA PRO A 461 -31.90 8.40 -13.77
C PRO A 461 -32.15 8.26 -12.26
N LEU A 462 -32.79 9.27 -11.64
CA LEU A 462 -33.05 9.31 -10.19
C LEU A 462 -33.90 8.14 -9.66
N ASN A 463 -34.69 7.50 -10.51
CA ASN A 463 -35.55 6.36 -10.16
C ASN A 463 -34.86 4.99 -10.28
N PHE A 464 -33.53 4.92 -10.30
CA PHE A 464 -32.76 3.66 -10.46
C PHE A 464 -33.00 2.60 -9.36
N GLU A 465 -33.70 2.93 -8.28
CA GLU A 465 -33.97 2.04 -7.14
C GLU A 465 -34.58 0.69 -7.55
N HIS A 466 -35.58 0.66 -8.44
CA HIS A 466 -36.19 -0.60 -8.89
C HIS A 466 -35.23 -1.48 -9.71
N ILE A 467 -34.29 -0.89 -10.46
CA ILE A 467 -33.21 -1.64 -11.15
C ILE A 467 -32.24 -2.23 -10.12
N HIS A 468 -31.89 -1.47 -9.08
CA HIS A 468 -31.07 -1.96 -7.98
C HIS A 468 -31.74 -3.15 -7.28
N VAL A 469 -33.04 -3.07 -6.97
CA VAL A 469 -33.80 -4.17 -6.36
C VAL A 469 -33.86 -5.39 -7.29
N PHE A 470 -34.04 -5.20 -8.61
CA PHE A 470 -33.96 -6.29 -9.58
C PHE A 470 -32.60 -7.02 -9.53
N LEU A 471 -31.49 -6.26 -9.55
CA LEU A 471 -30.13 -6.82 -9.49
C LEU A 471 -29.87 -7.59 -8.18
N LEU A 472 -30.46 -7.14 -7.07
CA LEU A 472 -30.33 -7.82 -5.79
C LEU A 472 -31.20 -9.08 -5.72
N GLU A 473 -32.52 -8.93 -5.83
CA GLU A 473 -33.51 -9.97 -5.51
C GLU A 473 -33.63 -11.03 -6.60
N PHE A 474 -33.55 -10.63 -7.88
CA PHE A 474 -33.75 -11.54 -9.02
C PHE A 474 -32.45 -12.03 -9.63
N CYS A 475 -31.36 -11.28 -9.46
CA CYS A 475 -30.06 -11.66 -10.00
C CYS A 475 -29.11 -12.23 -8.95
N LEU A 476 -28.64 -11.42 -7.99
CA LEU A 476 -27.62 -11.86 -7.03
C LEU A 476 -28.12 -12.97 -6.10
N LEU A 477 -29.27 -12.80 -5.45
CA LEU A 477 -29.73 -13.74 -4.41
C LEU A 477 -30.18 -15.08 -4.97
N LYS A 478 -30.66 -15.12 -6.22
CA LYS A 478 -31.04 -16.37 -6.90
C LYS A 478 -29.89 -17.05 -7.63
N LEU A 479 -28.76 -16.38 -7.80
CA LEU A 479 -27.59 -16.91 -8.53
C LEU A 479 -27.09 -18.26 -7.99
N PRO A 480 -27.03 -18.51 -6.67
CA PRO A 480 -26.59 -19.79 -6.11
C PRO A 480 -27.58 -20.95 -6.39
N ASP A 481 -28.87 -20.64 -6.45
CA ASP A 481 -29.95 -21.63 -6.52
C ASP A 481 -30.27 -22.06 -7.97
N ARG A 482 -29.75 -21.34 -8.96
CA ARG A 482 -29.98 -21.61 -10.39
C ARG A 482 -29.11 -22.74 -10.89
N LEU A 483 -29.70 -23.61 -11.70
CA LEU A 483 -28.95 -24.60 -12.49
C LEU A 483 -28.51 -23.95 -13.80
N TYR A 484 -27.24 -24.11 -14.14
CA TYR A 484 -26.63 -23.57 -15.36
C TYR A 484 -26.24 -24.70 -16.30
N ALA A 485 -26.63 -24.58 -17.57
CA ALA A 485 -26.13 -25.39 -18.66
C ALA A 485 -24.63 -25.15 -18.86
N HIS A 486 -24.17 -23.91 -18.62
CA HIS A 486 -22.77 -23.51 -18.70
C HIS A 486 -22.27 -22.95 -17.39
N PHE A 487 -21.25 -23.60 -16.83
CA PHE A 487 -20.65 -23.24 -15.55
C PHE A 487 -20.21 -21.76 -15.47
N ASN A 488 -19.74 -21.18 -16.58
CA ASN A 488 -19.23 -19.80 -16.62
C ASN A 488 -20.28 -18.70 -16.70
N GLU A 489 -21.52 -19.05 -17.04
CA GLU A 489 -22.58 -18.08 -17.19
C GLU A 489 -22.90 -17.39 -15.86
N LYS A 490 -22.92 -18.18 -14.77
CA LYS A 490 -23.04 -17.70 -13.39
C LYS A 490 -22.02 -16.58 -13.09
N TRP A 491 -20.74 -16.85 -13.35
CA TRP A 491 -19.65 -15.94 -13.04
C TRP A 491 -19.66 -14.68 -13.92
N SER A 492 -19.98 -14.83 -15.20
CA SER A 492 -20.13 -13.69 -16.12
C SER A 492 -21.24 -12.75 -15.68
N ILE A 493 -22.38 -13.29 -15.24
CA ILE A 493 -23.49 -12.49 -14.72
C ILE A 493 -23.05 -11.75 -13.45
N LEU A 494 -22.40 -12.45 -12.50
CA LEU A 494 -21.92 -11.84 -11.26
C LEU A 494 -20.93 -10.68 -11.51
N CYS A 495 -19.98 -10.84 -12.45
CA CYS A 495 -19.06 -9.78 -12.83
C CYS A 495 -19.80 -8.51 -13.27
N GLU A 496 -20.80 -8.64 -14.15
CA GLU A 496 -21.56 -7.51 -14.66
C GLU A 496 -22.43 -6.87 -13.56
N ILE A 497 -23.04 -7.65 -12.66
CA ILE A 497 -23.78 -7.12 -11.50
C ILE A 497 -22.84 -6.25 -10.64
N CYS A 498 -21.67 -6.77 -10.27
CA CYS A 498 -20.69 -6.04 -9.48
C CYS A 498 -20.19 -4.80 -10.21
N GLN A 499 -20.03 -4.87 -11.52
CA GLN A 499 -19.59 -3.74 -12.33
C GLN A 499 -20.65 -2.63 -12.40
N VAL A 500 -21.93 -2.96 -12.50
CA VAL A 500 -23.03 -1.98 -12.38
C VAL A 500 -22.89 -1.21 -11.07
N TRP A 501 -22.82 -1.92 -9.94
CA TRP A 501 -22.75 -1.29 -8.63
C TRP A 501 -21.45 -0.50 -8.42
N THR A 502 -20.32 -0.99 -8.93
CA THR A 502 -19.05 -0.26 -8.88
C THR A 502 -19.10 1.01 -9.72
N ASN A 503 -19.73 0.98 -10.90
CA ASN A 503 -19.87 2.16 -11.76
C ASN A 503 -20.74 3.25 -11.13
N LEU A 504 -21.70 2.91 -10.27
CA LEU A 504 -22.51 3.92 -9.56
C LEU A 504 -21.68 4.85 -8.68
N PHE A 505 -20.55 4.38 -8.13
CA PHE A 505 -19.64 5.19 -7.31
C PHE A 505 -18.85 6.24 -8.10
N LYS A 506 -18.94 6.24 -9.45
CA LYS A 506 -18.32 7.28 -10.28
C LYS A 506 -19.12 8.60 -10.29
N TYR A 507 -20.35 8.57 -9.80
CA TYR A 507 -21.28 9.70 -9.84
C TYR A 507 -21.56 10.24 -8.43
N ASP A 508 -22.44 11.25 -8.38
CA ASP A 508 -22.85 11.90 -7.14
C ASP A 508 -23.45 10.93 -6.11
N LYS A 509 -23.38 11.34 -4.84
CA LYS A 509 -23.84 10.59 -3.67
C LYS A 509 -25.25 10.01 -3.79
N VAL A 510 -26.15 10.69 -4.49
CA VAL A 510 -27.53 10.23 -4.72
C VAL A 510 -27.57 8.85 -5.39
N HIS A 511 -26.64 8.55 -6.29
CA HIS A 511 -26.65 7.32 -7.08
C HIS A 511 -26.05 6.13 -6.33
N TYR A 512 -24.88 6.28 -5.69
CA TYR A 512 -24.26 5.18 -4.97
C TYR A 512 -24.84 4.94 -3.56
N ASN A 513 -25.58 5.91 -2.99
CA ASN A 513 -26.25 5.75 -1.71
C ASN A 513 -27.20 4.53 -1.67
N LEU A 514 -27.81 4.16 -2.81
CA LEU A 514 -28.64 2.95 -2.91
C LEU A 514 -27.82 1.69 -2.63
N VAL A 515 -26.61 1.61 -3.18
CA VAL A 515 -25.69 0.49 -2.95
C VAL A 515 -25.19 0.50 -1.50
N MET A 516 -24.85 1.68 -0.96
CA MET A 516 -24.42 1.82 0.44
C MET A 516 -25.51 1.40 1.42
N ARG A 517 -26.77 1.79 1.18
CA ARG A 517 -27.92 1.37 1.97
C ARG A 517 -28.08 -0.15 1.95
N SER A 518 -28.06 -0.80 0.79
CA SER A 518 -28.18 -2.25 0.72
C SER A 518 -26.97 -2.97 1.32
N ALA A 519 -25.75 -2.48 1.06
CA ALA A 519 -24.53 -3.10 1.60
C ALA A 519 -24.44 -3.03 3.13
N LEU A 520 -24.86 -1.91 3.74
CA LEU A 520 -24.68 -1.67 5.18
C LEU A 520 -25.95 -1.92 6.01
N CYS A 521 -27.15 -1.85 5.42
CA CYS A 521 -28.41 -2.07 6.12
C CYS A 521 -29.10 -3.41 5.77
N ASP A 522 -28.77 -4.05 4.64
CA ASP A 522 -29.30 -5.37 4.26
C ASP A 522 -28.20 -6.44 4.19
N GLN A 523 -28.10 -7.26 5.24
CA GLN A 523 -27.11 -8.32 5.33
C GLN A 523 -27.16 -9.35 4.19
N ARG A 524 -28.30 -9.48 3.49
CA ARG A 524 -28.43 -10.41 2.36
C ARG A 524 -27.53 -10.01 1.19
N PHE A 525 -27.30 -8.71 0.99
CA PHE A 525 -26.45 -8.20 -0.08
C PHE A 525 -25.01 -8.74 0.04
N ILE A 526 -24.36 -8.47 1.17
CA ILE A 526 -22.98 -8.91 1.40
C ILE A 526 -22.92 -10.44 1.51
N ARG A 527 -23.84 -11.08 2.24
CA ARG A 527 -23.86 -12.55 2.35
C ARG A 527 -24.04 -13.24 0.99
N GLY A 528 -24.86 -12.70 0.09
CA GLY A 528 -25.02 -13.23 -1.26
C GLY A 528 -23.71 -13.25 -2.03
N LEU A 529 -22.99 -12.12 -2.02
CA LEU A 529 -21.66 -12.01 -2.64
C LEU A 529 -20.66 -13.00 -2.03
N LEU A 530 -20.58 -13.06 -0.70
CA LEU A 530 -19.63 -13.93 -0.01
C LEU A 530 -19.91 -15.42 -0.26
N THR A 531 -21.18 -15.83 -0.31
CA THR A 531 -21.58 -17.22 -0.53
C THR A 531 -21.09 -17.72 -1.89
N ILE A 532 -21.27 -16.90 -2.94
CA ILE A 532 -20.90 -17.26 -4.30
C ILE A 532 -19.37 -17.25 -4.48
N VAL A 533 -18.68 -16.28 -3.88
CA VAL A 533 -17.23 -16.09 -4.05
C VAL A 533 -16.39 -17.16 -3.35
N VAL A 534 -16.92 -17.82 -2.31
CA VAL A 534 -16.20 -18.86 -1.56
C VAL A 534 -16.07 -20.16 -2.34
N GLU A 535 -16.91 -20.41 -3.35
CA GLU A 535 -16.85 -21.63 -4.16
C GLU A 535 -15.47 -21.82 -4.81
N ASP A 536 -14.91 -23.03 -4.77
CA ASP A 536 -13.53 -23.29 -5.23
C ASP A 536 -13.29 -22.94 -6.71
N GLU A 537 -14.35 -22.89 -7.50
CA GLU A 537 -14.33 -22.75 -8.94
C GLU A 537 -14.53 -21.29 -9.41
N THR A 538 -14.60 -20.31 -8.50
CA THR A 538 -14.74 -18.89 -8.87
C THR A 538 -13.53 -18.40 -9.69
N PRO A 539 -13.75 -17.85 -10.91
CA PRO A 539 -12.68 -17.28 -11.73
C PRO A 539 -12.02 -16.05 -11.10
N LEU A 540 -10.74 -15.80 -11.45
CA LEU A 540 -9.98 -14.66 -10.95
C LEU A 540 -10.62 -13.31 -11.32
N GLU A 541 -11.19 -13.19 -12.52
CA GLU A 541 -11.87 -11.99 -12.98
C GLU A 541 -13.09 -11.67 -12.11
N THR A 542 -13.80 -12.70 -11.64
CA THR A 542 -14.93 -12.52 -10.73
C THR A 542 -14.49 -12.14 -9.33
N LEU A 543 -13.40 -12.74 -8.82
CA LEU A 543 -12.79 -12.31 -7.57
C LEU A 543 -12.39 -10.84 -7.63
N LEU A 544 -11.80 -10.40 -8.74
CA LEU A 544 -11.41 -9.02 -8.95
C LEU A 544 -12.62 -8.07 -8.87
N CYS A 545 -13.69 -8.36 -9.60
CA CYS A 545 -14.91 -7.54 -9.59
C CYS A 545 -15.52 -7.44 -8.18
N VAL A 546 -15.58 -8.54 -7.43
CA VAL A 546 -16.14 -8.52 -6.07
C VAL A 546 -15.21 -7.80 -5.10
N TYR A 547 -13.90 -8.07 -5.12
CA TYR A 547 -12.94 -7.37 -4.25
C TYR A 547 -12.93 -5.86 -4.51
N ARG A 548 -13.00 -5.44 -5.78
CA ARG A 548 -13.13 -4.03 -6.16
C ARG A 548 -14.40 -3.42 -5.58
N LEU A 549 -15.56 -4.04 -5.78
CA LEU A 549 -16.82 -3.54 -5.23
C LEU A 549 -16.78 -3.39 -3.70
N LEU A 550 -16.33 -4.43 -2.99
CA LEU A 550 -16.24 -4.40 -1.53
C LEU A 550 -15.26 -3.34 -1.05
N PHE A 551 -14.12 -3.18 -1.72
CA PHE A 551 -13.16 -2.15 -1.40
C PHE A 551 -13.72 -0.73 -1.68
N THR A 552 -14.41 -0.52 -2.79
CA THR A 552 -15.08 0.76 -3.08
C THR A 552 -16.15 1.10 -2.04
N ILE A 553 -16.97 0.12 -1.62
CA ILE A 553 -17.93 0.31 -0.51
C ILE A 553 -17.19 0.75 0.76
N SER A 554 -16.04 0.14 1.06
CA SER A 554 -15.25 0.48 2.26
C SER A 554 -14.70 1.91 2.25
N GLN A 555 -14.39 2.47 1.07
CA GLN A 555 -13.86 3.83 0.94
C GLN A 555 -14.93 4.91 1.22
N HIS A 556 -16.21 4.62 0.98
CA HIS A 556 -17.32 5.57 1.18
C HIS A 556 -18.07 5.34 2.49
N GLU A 557 -17.63 4.37 3.30
CA GLU A 557 -18.33 3.97 4.52
C GLU A 557 -18.37 5.07 5.58
N GLU A 558 -17.23 5.74 5.85
CA GLU A 558 -17.17 6.85 6.83
C GLU A 558 -18.09 8.01 6.44
N GLU A 559 -18.12 8.34 5.14
CA GLU A 559 -18.95 9.43 4.60
C GLU A 559 -20.45 9.12 4.70
N PHE A 560 -20.83 7.84 4.62
CA PHE A 560 -22.19 7.37 4.82
C PHE A 560 -22.58 7.41 6.31
N PHE A 561 -21.67 7.01 7.21
CA PHE A 561 -21.90 7.04 8.66
C PHE A 561 -22.05 8.45 9.24
N GLN A 562 -21.45 9.47 8.64
CA GLN A 562 -21.56 10.86 9.10
C GLN A 562 -22.90 11.52 8.80
N ASN A 563 -23.63 11.07 7.76
CA ASN A 563 -24.95 11.57 7.40
C ASN A 563 -25.94 10.43 7.11
N PRO A 564 -26.25 9.55 8.08
CA PRO A 564 -27.24 8.49 7.84
C PRO A 564 -28.62 9.13 7.80
N ASP A 565 -29.47 8.70 6.87
CA ASP A 565 -30.89 9.04 6.94
C ASP A 565 -31.45 8.55 8.28
N SER A 566 -32.17 9.44 8.97
CA SER A 566 -32.62 9.24 10.36
C SER A 566 -33.45 7.97 10.59
N SER A 567 -34.01 7.39 9.53
CA SER A 567 -34.83 6.17 9.56
C SER A 567 -34.04 4.85 9.66
N PHE A 568 -32.72 4.84 9.42
CA PHE A 568 -31.94 3.59 9.33
C PHE A 568 -30.81 3.44 10.36
N HIS A 569 -30.66 4.41 11.28
CA HIS A 569 -29.56 4.40 12.26
C HIS A 569 -29.43 3.13 13.10
N SER A 570 -30.52 2.41 13.37
CA SER A 570 -30.50 1.20 14.21
C SER A 570 -30.07 -0.08 13.49
N SER A 571 -29.98 -0.08 12.14
CA SER A 571 -29.72 -1.28 11.34
C SER A 571 -28.39 -1.25 10.56
N VAL A 572 -27.61 -0.17 10.65
CA VAL A 572 -26.35 -0.05 9.89
C VAL A 572 -25.25 -0.90 10.54
N VAL A 573 -24.70 -1.83 9.78
CA VAL A 573 -23.58 -2.70 10.19
C VAL A 573 -22.41 -2.48 9.24
N SER A 574 -21.22 -2.20 9.79
CA SER A 574 -20.04 -1.95 8.98
C SER A 574 -19.68 -3.13 8.09
N LEU A 575 -19.08 -2.86 6.94
CA LEU A 575 -18.63 -3.90 6.01
C LEU A 575 -17.65 -4.85 6.70
N SER A 576 -16.71 -4.29 7.47
CA SER A 576 -15.73 -5.06 8.24
C SER A 576 -16.38 -6.04 9.22
N GLN A 577 -17.45 -5.64 9.91
CA GLN A 577 -18.21 -6.54 10.79
C GLN A 577 -18.91 -7.64 10.00
N GLN A 578 -19.61 -7.31 8.91
CA GLN A 578 -20.34 -8.31 8.12
C GLN A 578 -19.41 -9.37 7.50
N VAL A 579 -18.27 -8.95 6.94
CA VAL A 579 -17.31 -9.84 6.28
C VAL A 579 -16.51 -10.67 7.29
N SER A 580 -16.25 -10.14 8.49
CA SER A 580 -15.43 -10.83 9.51
C SER A 580 -15.96 -12.22 9.91
N TRP A 581 -17.26 -12.47 9.74
CA TRP A 581 -17.90 -13.75 10.05
C TRP A 581 -17.74 -14.83 8.97
N SER A 582 -17.30 -14.47 7.75
CA SER A 582 -17.10 -15.43 6.67
C SER A 582 -15.64 -15.88 6.63
N SER A 583 -15.32 -16.93 7.40
CA SER A 583 -13.94 -17.40 7.50
C SER A 583 -13.40 -17.82 6.14
N ASP A 584 -14.15 -18.57 5.34
CA ASP A 584 -13.67 -19.09 4.05
C ASP A 584 -13.43 -18.00 3.02
N PHE A 585 -14.21 -16.91 3.04
CA PHE A 585 -13.94 -15.74 2.22
C PHE A 585 -12.62 -15.09 2.62
N LEU A 586 -12.38 -14.88 3.91
CA LEU A 586 -11.13 -14.31 4.41
C LEU A 586 -9.92 -15.18 4.06
N LYS A 587 -10.08 -16.52 4.14
CA LYS A 587 -9.05 -17.48 3.69
C LYS A 587 -8.74 -17.27 2.21
N LYS A 588 -9.77 -17.24 1.36
CA LYS A 588 -9.61 -17.05 -0.08
C LYS A 588 -8.98 -15.69 -0.40
N LEU A 589 -9.44 -14.62 0.24
CA LEU A 589 -8.93 -13.26 0.07
C LEU A 589 -7.43 -13.14 0.35
N ILE A 590 -6.95 -13.66 1.48
CA ILE A 590 -5.52 -13.55 1.82
C ILE A 590 -4.64 -14.46 0.98
N LEU A 591 -5.17 -15.59 0.51
CA LEU A 591 -4.47 -16.48 -0.43
C LEU A 591 -4.40 -15.87 -1.84
N SER A 592 -5.40 -15.11 -2.26
CA SER A 592 -5.43 -14.38 -3.55
C SER A 592 -4.26 -13.37 -3.70
N VAL A 593 -3.60 -13.00 -2.60
CA VAL A 593 -2.37 -12.18 -2.63
C VAL A 593 -1.24 -12.88 -3.40
N ALA A 594 -1.22 -14.22 -3.48
CA ALA A 594 -0.22 -14.99 -4.20
C ALA A 594 -0.51 -15.22 -5.69
N GLU A 595 -1.62 -14.69 -6.21
CA GLU A 595 -2.01 -14.88 -7.61
C GLU A 595 -1.01 -14.26 -8.59
N ASN A 596 -1.11 -14.63 -9.86
CA ASN A 596 -0.25 -14.05 -10.90
C ASN A 596 -0.82 -12.75 -11.48
N ASP A 597 -2.12 -12.51 -11.30
CA ASP A 597 -2.79 -11.30 -11.79
C ASP A 597 -2.56 -10.13 -10.82
N LYS A 598 -1.91 -9.08 -11.31
CA LYS A 598 -1.52 -7.90 -10.50
C LYS A 598 -2.73 -7.15 -9.93
N ASP A 599 -3.81 -7.03 -10.69
CA ASP A 599 -5.00 -6.29 -10.26
C ASP A 599 -5.70 -7.03 -9.12
N VAL A 600 -5.82 -8.37 -9.23
CA VAL A 600 -6.35 -9.22 -8.15
C VAL A 600 -5.51 -9.06 -6.89
N GLN A 601 -4.18 -9.09 -7.00
CA GLN A 601 -3.29 -8.92 -5.85
C GLN A 601 -3.49 -7.56 -5.17
N ILE A 602 -3.55 -6.47 -5.94
CA ILE A 602 -3.73 -5.11 -5.40
C ILE A 602 -5.08 -4.97 -4.70
N SER A 603 -6.17 -5.43 -5.31
CA SER A 603 -7.50 -5.37 -4.70
C SER A 603 -7.59 -6.28 -3.45
N ALA A 604 -6.99 -7.47 -3.50
CA ALA A 604 -6.96 -8.39 -2.36
C ALA A 604 -6.17 -7.81 -1.17
N ILE A 605 -4.99 -7.21 -1.41
CA ILE A 605 -4.19 -6.57 -0.35
C ILE A 605 -4.94 -5.38 0.24
N SER A 606 -5.55 -4.54 -0.60
CA SER A 606 -6.23 -3.31 -0.15
C SER A 606 -7.47 -3.64 0.70
N LEU A 607 -8.26 -4.63 0.28
CA LEU A 607 -9.40 -5.10 1.07
C LEU A 607 -8.93 -5.80 2.36
N SER A 608 -7.87 -6.63 2.29
CA SER A 608 -7.28 -7.27 3.47
C SER A 608 -6.79 -6.24 4.50
N GLN A 609 -6.17 -5.16 4.04
CA GLN A 609 -5.70 -4.06 4.89
C GLN A 609 -6.86 -3.38 5.61
N TYR A 610 -7.90 -2.98 4.87
CA TYR A 610 -9.09 -2.37 5.46
C TYR A 610 -9.76 -3.31 6.50
N LEU A 611 -9.95 -4.59 6.17
CA LEU A 611 -10.58 -5.56 7.08
C LEU A 611 -9.73 -5.85 8.33
N ALA A 612 -8.41 -6.00 8.17
CA ALA A 612 -7.52 -6.31 9.29
C ALA A 612 -7.29 -5.13 10.23
N ASN A 613 -7.49 -3.89 9.77
CA ASN A 613 -7.47 -2.70 10.61
C ASN A 613 -8.79 -2.49 11.36
N ASN A 614 -9.93 -2.66 10.68
CA ASN A 614 -11.25 -2.35 11.25
C ASN A 614 -11.90 -3.51 12.02
N ALA A 615 -11.54 -4.77 11.73
CA ALA A 615 -12.02 -5.97 12.43
C ALA A 615 -10.86 -6.85 12.91
N ALA A 616 -9.82 -6.22 13.47
CA ALA A 616 -8.54 -6.83 13.80
C ALA A 616 -8.63 -8.16 14.56
N GLN A 617 -9.48 -8.25 15.59
CA GLN A 617 -9.55 -9.42 16.47
C GLN A 617 -9.92 -10.72 15.75
N ILE A 618 -10.84 -10.65 14.79
CA ILE A 618 -11.33 -11.84 14.07
C ILE A 618 -10.50 -12.07 12.82
N VAL A 619 -10.33 -11.02 12.01
CA VAL A 619 -9.70 -11.12 10.69
C VAL A 619 -8.24 -11.56 10.79
N GLN A 620 -7.47 -10.97 11.71
CA GLN A 620 -6.06 -11.32 11.88
C GLN A 620 -5.86 -12.76 12.37
N VAL A 621 -6.80 -13.29 13.17
CA VAL A 621 -6.78 -14.69 13.62
C VAL A 621 -7.06 -15.64 12.45
N VAL A 622 -8.07 -15.34 11.64
CA VAL A 622 -8.39 -16.16 10.45
C VAL A 622 -7.25 -16.13 9.44
N PHE A 623 -6.68 -14.96 9.14
CA PHE A 623 -5.53 -14.85 8.26
C PHE A 623 -4.32 -15.64 8.77
N THR A 624 -4.10 -15.70 10.08
CA THR A 624 -3.03 -16.52 10.66
C THR A 624 -3.27 -18.01 10.44
N SER A 625 -4.52 -18.47 10.55
CA SER A 625 -4.89 -19.90 10.46
C SER A 625 -4.59 -20.54 9.11
N VAL A 626 -4.54 -19.75 8.03
CA VAL A 626 -4.28 -20.25 6.65
C VAL A 626 -2.81 -20.27 6.25
N LYS A 627 -1.90 -19.95 7.18
CA LYS A 627 -0.46 -19.98 6.94
C LYS A 627 -0.03 -19.19 5.68
N PRO A 628 -0.30 -17.87 5.57
CA PRO A 628 -0.04 -17.07 4.38
C PRO A 628 1.44 -16.78 4.10
N ILE A 629 2.37 -17.23 4.96
CA ILE A 629 3.81 -16.96 4.80
C ILE A 629 4.34 -17.41 3.42
N PRO A 630 4.06 -18.62 2.89
CA PRO A 630 4.51 -19.02 1.56
C PRO A 630 3.94 -18.13 0.45
N CYS A 631 2.69 -17.68 0.59
CA CYS A 631 2.04 -16.75 -0.33
C CYS A 631 2.80 -15.42 -0.38
N PHE A 632 3.18 -14.89 0.78
CA PHE A 632 3.87 -13.60 0.87
C PHE A 632 5.33 -13.70 0.41
N ILE A 633 6.01 -14.82 0.70
CA ILE A 633 7.35 -15.11 0.16
C ILE A 633 7.31 -15.12 -1.37
N LYS A 634 6.31 -15.78 -1.99
CA LYS A 634 6.14 -15.79 -3.45
C LYS A 634 6.02 -14.37 -4.04
N VAL A 635 5.34 -13.45 -3.33
CA VAL A 635 5.22 -12.04 -3.75
C VAL A 635 6.53 -11.28 -3.57
N ILE A 636 7.20 -11.45 -2.43
CA ILE A 636 8.50 -10.82 -2.13
C ILE A 636 9.58 -11.29 -3.11
N GLU A 637 9.49 -12.53 -3.60
CA GLU A 637 10.46 -13.09 -4.54
C GLU A 637 10.40 -12.51 -5.94
N ARG A 638 9.28 -11.90 -6.33
CA ARG A 638 9.11 -11.26 -7.63
C ARG A 638 9.87 -9.94 -7.68
N ASP A 639 10.76 -9.83 -8.65
CA ASP A 639 11.50 -8.61 -8.95
C ASP A 639 10.66 -7.75 -9.90
N GLU A 640 9.71 -7.00 -9.34
CA GLU A 640 8.83 -6.07 -10.06
C GLU A 640 9.51 -4.70 -10.25
N GLU A 641 9.33 -4.08 -11.41
CA GLU A 641 9.80 -2.72 -11.68
C GLU A 641 9.02 -1.70 -10.83
N GLU A 642 9.76 -0.77 -10.20
CA GLU A 642 9.17 0.31 -9.43
C GLU A 642 8.97 1.51 -10.36
N GLU A 643 7.81 1.59 -11.03
CA GLU A 643 7.53 2.74 -11.90
C GLU A 643 7.52 4.06 -11.10
N PRO A 644 8.14 5.14 -11.62
CA PRO A 644 8.02 6.46 -11.02
C PRO A 644 6.53 6.83 -11.04
N SER A 645 5.99 7.11 -9.86
CA SER A 645 4.56 7.36 -9.65
C SER A 645 4.09 8.48 -10.59
N LYS A 646 3.39 8.11 -11.66
CA LYS A 646 2.61 9.04 -12.47
C LYS A 646 1.43 9.47 -11.62
N ILE A 647 1.31 10.79 -11.41
CA ILE A 647 0.17 11.55 -10.89
C ILE A 647 -0.99 10.66 -10.41
N GLY A 648 -0.96 10.32 -9.12
CA GLY A 648 -1.89 9.41 -8.45
C GLY A 648 -1.16 8.65 -7.34
N ASN A 649 -1.56 8.85 -6.07
CA ASN A 649 -0.88 8.32 -4.87
C ASN A 649 -0.95 6.78 -4.71
N GLU A 650 -1.33 6.02 -5.73
CA GLU A 650 -1.53 4.58 -5.61
C GLU A 650 -0.24 3.79 -5.89
N GLU A 651 0.27 3.12 -4.86
CA GLU A 651 1.36 2.18 -4.98
C GLU A 651 0.93 1.01 -5.88
N THR A 652 1.48 0.94 -7.08
CA THR A 652 1.21 -0.15 -8.04
C THR A 652 2.13 -1.35 -7.82
N CYS A 653 3.26 -1.20 -7.11
CA CYS A 653 4.14 -2.33 -6.82
C CYS A 653 3.57 -3.23 -5.73
N VAL A 654 3.27 -4.49 -6.07
CA VAL A 654 2.52 -5.42 -5.22
C VAL A 654 3.29 -5.74 -3.93
N ARG A 655 4.60 -5.99 -4.03
CA ARG A 655 5.43 -6.29 -2.86
C ARG A 655 5.56 -5.10 -1.91
N VAL A 656 5.61 -3.87 -2.43
CA VAL A 656 5.66 -2.65 -1.59
C VAL A 656 4.32 -2.47 -0.89
N ARG A 657 3.21 -2.67 -1.60
CA ARG A 657 1.86 -2.57 -1.04
C ARG A 657 1.61 -3.63 0.04
N LEU A 658 2.09 -4.86 -0.16
CA LEU A 658 2.06 -5.93 0.84
C LEU A 658 2.80 -5.53 2.12
N LEU A 659 4.00 -4.95 1.99
CA LEU A 659 4.77 -4.50 3.15
C LEU A 659 4.11 -3.31 3.84
N LYS A 660 3.58 -2.34 3.10
CA LYS A 660 2.80 -1.22 3.65
C LYS A 660 1.54 -1.69 4.37
N PHE A 661 0.86 -2.72 3.86
CA PHE A 661 -0.24 -3.39 4.56
C PHE A 661 0.24 -3.89 5.93
N LEU A 662 1.33 -4.67 5.99
CA LEU A 662 1.86 -5.18 7.25
C LEU A 662 2.29 -4.07 8.22
N VAL A 663 2.92 -3.01 7.72
CA VAL A 663 3.29 -1.83 8.52
C VAL A 663 2.06 -1.15 9.12
N SER A 664 0.97 -1.02 8.34
CA SER A 664 -0.26 -0.34 8.79
C SER A 664 -0.97 -1.04 9.95
N LEU A 665 -0.72 -2.35 10.16
CA LEU A 665 -1.27 -3.10 11.28
C LEU A 665 -0.64 -2.71 12.63
N GLY A 666 0.54 -2.08 12.61
CA GLY A 666 1.26 -1.65 13.80
C GLY A 666 1.96 -2.77 14.59
N SER A 667 2.80 -2.37 15.55
CA SER A 667 3.68 -3.27 16.31
C SER A 667 2.93 -4.20 17.27
N SER A 668 1.70 -3.87 17.63
CA SER A 668 0.79 -4.69 18.46
C SER A 668 0.10 -5.80 17.68
N SER A 669 0.14 -5.79 16.34
CA SER A 669 -0.57 -6.77 15.51
C SER A 669 -0.05 -8.19 15.70
N TYR A 670 -0.99 -9.09 16.01
CA TYR A 670 -0.73 -10.51 16.09
C TYR A 670 -0.36 -11.10 14.73
N PHE A 671 -1.09 -10.73 13.67
CA PHE A 671 -0.86 -11.24 12.32
C PHE A 671 0.48 -10.79 11.74
N ALA A 672 0.84 -9.51 11.91
CA ALA A 672 2.12 -8.99 11.42
C ALA A 672 3.31 -9.74 12.06
N ARG A 673 3.23 -10.04 13.37
CA ARG A 673 4.25 -10.83 14.08
C ARG A 673 4.30 -12.27 13.58
N TYR A 674 3.16 -12.93 13.45
CA TYR A 674 3.11 -14.30 12.93
C TYR A 674 3.76 -14.42 11.55
N VAL A 675 3.38 -13.55 10.61
CA VAL A 675 3.93 -13.52 9.25
C VAL A 675 5.43 -13.22 9.25
N SER A 676 5.89 -12.38 10.18
CA SER A 676 7.31 -12.07 10.36
C SER A 676 8.12 -13.22 10.95
N GLY A 677 7.47 -14.29 11.41
CA GLY A 677 8.11 -15.52 11.89
C GLY A 677 8.19 -15.65 13.40
N PHE A 678 7.48 -14.81 14.16
CA PHE A 678 7.41 -14.93 15.60
C PHE A 678 6.51 -16.11 16.01
N ASP A 679 6.96 -16.88 16.99
CA ASP A 679 6.18 -17.97 17.60
C ASP A 679 5.12 -17.38 18.54
N VAL A 680 3.88 -17.61 18.16
CA VAL A 680 2.67 -17.07 18.79
C VAL A 680 1.91 -18.10 19.62
N SER A 681 2.47 -19.30 19.83
CA SER A 681 1.79 -20.40 20.54
C SER A 681 1.58 -20.17 22.04
N ASP A 682 2.49 -19.49 22.73
CA ASP A 682 2.40 -19.17 24.18
C ASP A 682 3.18 -17.88 24.56
N PRO A 683 2.66 -16.68 24.19
CA PRO A 683 3.29 -15.41 24.51
C PRO A 683 3.19 -15.10 26.02
N PRO A 684 4.19 -14.45 26.65
CA PRO A 684 5.30 -13.72 26.03
C PRO A 684 6.56 -14.56 25.79
N THR A 685 6.67 -15.75 26.38
CA THR A 685 7.92 -16.55 26.37
C THR A 685 8.27 -17.07 24.99
N SER A 686 7.27 -17.49 24.20
CA SER A 686 7.49 -17.96 22.82
C SER A 686 8.04 -16.85 21.90
N LEU A 687 7.56 -15.61 22.07
CA LEU A 687 8.02 -14.46 21.30
C LEU A 687 9.51 -14.19 21.53
N LEU A 688 9.94 -14.16 22.80
CA LEU A 688 11.34 -13.91 23.17
C LEU A 688 12.31 -14.99 22.67
N LYS A 689 11.82 -16.21 22.40
CA LYS A 689 12.63 -17.35 21.93
C LYS A 689 12.50 -17.62 20.42
N SER A 690 11.81 -16.75 19.68
CA SER A 690 11.55 -16.95 18.25
C SER A 690 12.82 -16.83 17.40
N THR A 691 13.01 -17.73 16.42
CA THR A 691 14.16 -17.70 15.51
C THR A 691 13.90 -16.92 14.20
N LEU A 692 12.65 -16.56 13.91
CA LEU A 692 12.17 -15.88 12.69
C LEU A 692 12.44 -16.62 11.37
N GLU A 693 13.15 -17.74 11.38
CA GLU A 693 13.54 -18.52 10.19
C GLU A 693 12.36 -18.94 9.31
N LYS A 694 11.19 -19.14 9.91
CA LYS A 694 9.97 -19.58 9.22
C LYS A 694 9.10 -18.42 8.71
N GLY A 695 9.51 -17.17 8.91
CA GLY A 695 8.77 -15.97 8.52
C GLY A 695 9.27 -15.33 7.23
N ILE A 696 8.74 -14.15 6.91
CA ILE A 696 9.17 -13.36 5.74
C ILE A 696 10.50 -12.61 5.96
N ILE A 697 10.91 -12.37 7.21
CA ILE A 697 12.09 -11.54 7.53
C ILE A 697 13.40 -12.08 6.90
N PRO A 698 13.74 -13.38 7.00
CA PRO A 698 14.94 -13.92 6.35
C PRO A 698 14.95 -13.68 4.84
N LYS A 699 13.79 -13.85 4.18
CA LYS A 699 13.64 -13.63 2.74
C LYS A 699 13.80 -12.16 2.36
N LEU A 700 13.27 -11.24 3.17
CA LEU A 700 13.48 -9.80 2.98
C LEU A 700 14.96 -9.44 3.09
N VAL A 701 15.66 -9.94 4.12
CA VAL A 701 17.10 -9.70 4.32
C VAL A 701 17.94 -10.28 3.17
N GLU A 702 17.62 -11.50 2.73
CA GLU A 702 18.23 -12.13 1.55
C GLU A 702 18.06 -11.25 0.31
N LYS A 703 16.80 -10.91 -0.03
CA LYS A 703 16.50 -10.09 -1.21
C LYS A 703 17.14 -8.72 -1.16
N MET A 704 17.05 -8.02 -0.02
CA MET A 704 17.69 -6.72 0.17
C MET A 704 19.21 -6.78 -0.06
N GLY A 705 19.84 -7.90 0.28
CA GLY A 705 21.26 -8.13 0.06
C GLY A 705 21.60 -8.51 -1.39
N THR A 706 20.90 -9.50 -1.96
CA THR A 706 21.24 -10.08 -3.28
C THR A 706 20.88 -9.16 -4.44
N THR A 707 19.79 -8.39 -4.33
CA THR A 707 19.35 -7.49 -5.42
C THR A 707 19.91 -6.07 -5.27
N MET A 708 20.70 -5.80 -4.23
CA MET A 708 21.09 -4.43 -3.84
C MET A 708 19.86 -3.51 -3.80
N ALA A 709 18.82 -3.93 -3.06
CA ALA A 709 17.50 -3.31 -3.14
C ALA A 709 17.51 -1.80 -2.89
N ALA A 710 18.33 -1.28 -1.98
CA ALA A 710 18.41 0.17 -1.75
C ALA A 710 18.73 0.97 -3.03
N LYS A 711 19.50 0.38 -3.95
CA LYS A 711 19.86 0.96 -5.25
C LYS A 711 18.81 0.67 -6.33
N ASN A 712 18.47 -0.60 -6.52
CA ASN A 712 17.65 -1.03 -7.66
C ASN A 712 16.14 -0.94 -7.40
N TYR A 713 15.74 -0.94 -6.13
CA TYR A 713 14.36 -1.08 -5.65
C TYR A 713 14.13 -0.23 -4.36
N PRO A 714 14.33 1.08 -4.43
CA PRO A 714 14.39 1.95 -3.26
C PRO A 714 13.09 1.97 -2.43
N ARG A 715 11.91 1.80 -3.05
CA ARG A 715 10.63 1.75 -2.32
C ARG A 715 10.47 0.44 -1.58
N PHE A 716 10.87 -0.69 -2.19
CA PHE A 716 10.91 -1.98 -1.51
C PHE A 716 11.88 -1.98 -0.32
N ALA A 717 13.06 -1.37 -0.48
CA ALA A 717 14.02 -1.22 0.63
C ALA A 717 13.44 -0.39 1.77
N ALA A 718 12.78 0.74 1.47
CA ALA A 718 12.13 1.59 2.46
C ALA A 718 11.02 0.83 3.22
N ALA A 719 10.10 0.17 2.51
CA ALA A 719 9.00 -0.57 3.12
C ALA A 719 9.49 -1.76 3.96
N SER A 720 10.56 -2.43 3.53
CA SER A 720 11.18 -3.53 4.27
C SER A 720 11.79 -3.05 5.60
N LEU A 721 12.52 -1.93 5.58
CA LEU A 721 13.13 -1.34 6.76
C LEU A 721 12.08 -0.74 7.70
N GLN A 722 11.00 -0.16 7.17
CA GLN A 722 9.86 0.30 7.96
C GLN A 722 9.19 -0.85 8.72
N LEU A 723 8.98 -2.00 8.07
CA LEU A 723 8.43 -3.18 8.72
C LEU A 723 9.33 -3.66 9.86
N MET A 724 10.65 -3.77 9.62
CA MET A 724 11.60 -4.17 10.65
C MET A 724 11.64 -3.17 11.82
N LEU A 725 11.59 -1.87 11.54
CA LEU A 725 11.56 -0.83 12.56
C LEU A 725 10.28 -0.90 13.40
N MET A 726 9.12 -1.03 12.76
CA MET A 726 7.82 -1.18 13.43
C MET A 726 7.83 -2.40 14.36
N LEU A 727 8.41 -3.52 13.93
CA LEU A 727 8.55 -4.70 14.79
C LEU A 727 9.50 -4.48 15.98
N CYS A 728 10.44 -3.55 15.90
CA CYS A 728 11.31 -3.17 17.03
C CYS A 728 10.63 -2.26 18.05
N ASP A 729 9.49 -1.64 17.74
CA ASP A 729 8.79 -0.76 18.69
C ASP A 729 8.10 -1.53 19.82
N HIS A 730 7.99 -2.85 19.70
CA HIS A 730 7.43 -3.70 20.75
C HIS A 730 8.52 -4.44 21.54
N SER A 731 8.44 -4.36 22.87
CA SER A 731 9.49 -4.83 23.80
C SER A 731 9.80 -6.33 23.71
N LEU A 732 8.82 -7.15 23.29
CA LEU A 732 9.00 -8.61 23.16
C LEU A 732 9.60 -9.05 21.81
N THR A 733 9.58 -8.19 20.80
CA THR A 733 9.94 -8.54 19.42
C THR A 733 11.29 -7.95 19.00
N VAL A 734 11.71 -6.85 19.65
CA VAL A 734 12.99 -6.18 19.37
C VAL A 734 14.20 -7.10 19.53
N SER A 735 14.30 -7.87 20.61
CA SER A 735 15.48 -8.70 20.89
C SER A 735 15.62 -9.88 19.89
N PRO A 736 14.57 -10.68 19.62
CA PRO A 736 14.63 -11.74 18.60
C PRO A 736 14.91 -11.21 17.19
N LEU A 737 14.30 -10.08 16.80
CA LEU A 737 14.52 -9.48 15.49
C LEU A 737 15.97 -9.02 15.32
N LEU A 738 16.48 -8.24 16.25
CA LEU A 738 17.87 -7.78 16.22
C LEU A 738 18.87 -8.95 16.26
N SER A 739 18.57 -10.00 17.04
CA SER A 739 19.36 -11.24 17.04
C SER A 739 19.43 -11.86 15.64
N SER A 740 18.30 -12.02 14.96
CA SER A 740 18.24 -12.58 13.59
C SER A 740 18.98 -11.69 12.57
N LEU A 741 18.88 -10.37 12.69
CA LEU A 741 19.61 -9.44 11.82
C LEU A 741 21.13 -9.52 12.03
N ARG A 742 21.60 -9.64 13.28
CA ARG A 742 23.02 -9.82 13.61
C ARG A 742 23.57 -11.14 13.07
N SER A 743 22.82 -12.23 13.22
CA SER A 743 23.24 -13.57 12.79
C SER A 743 22.98 -13.85 11.31
N SER A 744 22.52 -12.85 10.54
CA SER A 744 22.23 -13.01 9.13
C SER A 744 23.49 -13.36 8.33
N PRO A 745 23.44 -14.36 7.43
CA PRO A 745 24.57 -14.72 6.57
C PRO A 745 24.98 -13.60 5.59
N HIS A 746 24.13 -12.58 5.43
CA HIS A 746 24.37 -11.44 4.55
C HIS A 746 24.97 -10.23 5.25
N SER A 747 25.44 -10.34 6.50
CA SER A 747 26.01 -9.22 7.27
C SER A 747 25.14 -7.95 7.15
N PHE A 748 23.87 -8.07 7.56
CA PHE A 748 22.78 -7.14 7.21
C PHE A 748 23.16 -5.68 7.42
N PHE A 749 23.60 -5.31 8.62
CA PHE A 749 23.90 -3.91 8.94
C PHE A 749 25.04 -3.35 8.07
N ASP A 750 26.09 -4.12 7.83
CA ASP A 750 27.24 -3.66 7.05
C ASP A 750 26.88 -3.47 5.58
N ARG A 751 26.19 -4.47 4.98
CA ARG A 751 25.78 -4.39 3.56
C ARG A 751 24.73 -3.32 3.30
N GLN A 752 23.75 -3.18 4.18
CA GLN A 752 22.72 -2.15 3.99
C GLN A 752 23.32 -0.74 4.09
N LEU A 753 24.26 -0.53 5.01
CA LEU A 753 24.96 0.74 5.12
C LEU A 753 25.75 1.10 3.84
N VAL A 754 26.33 0.12 3.14
CA VAL A 754 27.01 0.30 1.85
C VAL A 754 26.00 0.55 0.72
N ASN A 755 24.88 -0.19 0.69
CA ASN A 755 23.89 -0.06 -0.38
C ASN A 755 23.13 1.27 -0.31
N LEU A 756 22.86 1.78 0.90
CA LEU A 756 22.17 3.06 1.14
C LEU A 756 23.00 4.29 0.72
N GLN A 757 24.28 4.10 0.37
CA GLN A 757 25.15 5.15 -0.18
C GLN A 757 24.77 5.53 -1.61
N ASP A 758 24.01 4.71 -2.32
CA ASP A 758 23.61 5.06 -3.69
C ASP A 758 22.65 6.27 -3.67
N ASN A 759 22.84 7.22 -4.59
CA ASN A 759 22.02 8.44 -4.68
C ASN A 759 20.54 8.15 -4.99
N HIS A 760 20.23 6.98 -5.57
CA HIS A 760 18.86 6.55 -5.83
C HIS A 760 18.15 5.97 -4.59
N SER A 761 18.86 5.79 -3.48
CA SER A 761 18.28 5.27 -2.23
C SER A 761 17.22 6.21 -1.67
N SER A 762 16.11 5.64 -1.21
CA SER A 762 15.04 6.41 -0.55
C SER A 762 15.53 7.02 0.77
N MET A 763 15.19 8.29 1.02
CA MET A 763 15.47 8.97 2.28
C MET A 763 14.78 8.28 3.47
N THR A 764 13.56 7.78 3.24
CA THR A 764 12.84 6.94 4.19
C THR A 764 13.63 5.69 4.57
N ALA A 765 14.26 5.01 3.61
CA ALA A 765 15.09 3.84 3.89
C ALA A 765 16.29 4.19 4.78
N ILE A 766 16.97 5.30 4.50
CA ILE A 766 18.11 5.79 5.29
C ILE A 766 17.66 6.09 6.74
N GLY A 767 16.59 6.86 6.91
CA GLY A 767 16.05 7.20 8.23
C GLY A 767 15.64 5.98 9.05
N CYS A 768 14.90 5.04 8.44
CA CYS A 768 14.49 3.79 9.09
C CYS A 768 15.69 2.92 9.49
N PHE A 769 16.71 2.84 8.64
CA PHE A 769 17.92 2.09 8.96
C PHE A 769 18.69 2.70 10.14
N LEU A 770 18.83 4.02 10.20
CA LEU A 770 19.49 4.71 11.32
C LEU A 770 18.74 4.51 12.65
N MET A 771 17.41 4.55 12.63
CA MET A 771 16.59 4.23 13.81
C MET A 771 16.74 2.76 14.23
N LEU A 772 16.81 1.83 13.27
CA LEU A 772 17.06 0.42 13.55
C LEU A 772 18.45 0.20 14.17
N LEU A 773 19.46 0.94 13.71
CA LEU A 773 20.79 0.97 14.31
C LEU A 773 20.80 1.54 15.73
N ALA A 774 19.99 2.56 16.01
CA ALA A 774 19.83 3.09 17.35
C ALA A 774 19.30 2.01 18.32
N ARG A 775 18.27 1.26 17.91
CA ARG A 775 17.74 0.12 18.68
C ARG A 775 18.77 -0.97 18.88
N GLU A 776 19.53 -1.29 17.84
CA GLU A 776 20.65 -2.23 17.91
C GLU A 776 21.71 -1.80 18.94
N ALA A 777 22.08 -0.52 18.96
CA ALA A 777 23.05 0.03 19.89
C ALA A 777 22.58 -0.01 21.36
N MET A 778 21.30 0.26 21.60
CA MET A 778 20.72 0.19 22.94
C MET A 778 20.66 -1.26 23.44
N GLU A 779 20.35 -2.23 22.57
CA GLU A 779 20.27 -3.64 22.95
C GLU A 779 21.65 -4.29 23.08
N SER A 780 22.62 -3.93 22.23
CA SER A 780 24.00 -4.44 22.32
C SER A 780 24.74 -3.96 23.57
N ALA A 781 24.33 -2.83 24.16
CA ALA A 781 24.83 -2.37 25.45
C ALA A 781 24.62 -3.43 26.56
N LYS A 782 23.64 -4.32 26.41
CA LYS A 782 23.36 -5.42 27.33
C LYS A 782 24.14 -6.70 27.00
N ASN A 783 24.40 -6.97 25.72
CA ASN A 783 24.81 -8.29 25.22
C ASN A 783 26.14 -8.34 24.42
N SER A 784 26.88 -7.22 24.34
CA SER A 784 28.25 -7.12 23.77
C SER A 784 28.44 -7.78 22.38
N SER A 785 27.58 -7.50 21.40
CA SER A 785 27.60 -8.13 20.07
C SER A 785 28.73 -7.67 19.13
N GLY A 786 29.50 -6.62 19.46
CA GLY A 786 30.54 -6.04 18.59
C GLY A 786 30.02 -5.33 17.33
N THR A 787 28.85 -5.73 16.82
CA THR A 787 28.17 -5.19 15.61
C THR A 787 28.00 -3.67 15.68
N THR A 788 27.49 -3.13 16.79
CA THR A 788 27.31 -1.68 16.96
C THR A 788 28.62 -0.91 16.80
N LEU A 789 29.71 -1.41 17.39
CA LEU A 789 31.01 -0.74 17.28
C LEU A 789 31.50 -0.71 15.83
N HIS A 790 31.36 -1.83 15.12
CA HIS A 790 31.76 -1.92 13.71
C HIS A 790 30.95 -0.98 12.81
N VAL A 791 29.63 -0.91 12.99
CA VAL A 791 28.79 -0.03 12.17
C VAL A 791 29.09 1.45 12.43
N VAL A 792 29.33 1.85 13.68
CA VAL A 792 29.74 3.22 14.01
C VAL A 792 31.08 3.56 13.36
N GLN A 793 32.03 2.61 13.32
CA GLN A 793 33.30 2.78 12.62
C GLN A 793 33.11 3.03 11.12
N ILE A 794 32.13 2.38 10.48
CA ILE A 794 31.86 2.61 9.06
C ILE A 794 31.17 3.96 8.85
N LEU A 795 30.18 4.33 9.68
CA LEU A 795 29.47 5.61 9.62
C LEU A 795 30.40 6.82 9.75
N LEU A 796 31.35 6.75 10.70
CA LEU A 796 32.34 7.81 10.96
C LEU A 796 33.65 7.63 10.15
N ASN A 797 33.69 6.61 9.26
CA ASN A 797 34.82 6.26 8.40
C ASN A 797 36.18 6.09 9.09
N VAL A 798 36.22 5.30 10.17
CA VAL A 798 37.45 4.93 10.87
C VAL A 798 38.14 3.70 10.23
N VAL A 799 37.45 2.96 9.36
CA VAL A 799 37.90 1.64 8.84
C VAL A 799 38.18 1.61 7.32
N GLY A 800 38.18 2.75 6.62
CA GLY A 800 38.84 2.85 5.31
C GLY A 800 38.15 2.20 4.10
N PHE A 801 36.82 2.32 3.96
CA PHE A 801 36.12 1.99 2.71
C PHE A 801 36.05 3.23 1.81
N SER A 802 37.15 3.58 1.13
CA SER A 802 37.30 4.87 0.43
C SER A 802 37.06 4.85 -1.09
N GLU A 803 36.92 3.68 -1.72
CA GLU A 803 37.08 3.59 -3.19
C GLU A 803 35.88 4.06 -4.04
N GLN A 804 34.72 4.39 -3.44
CA GLN A 804 33.51 4.78 -4.21
C GLN A 804 32.70 5.95 -3.63
N ARG A 805 33.23 6.72 -2.67
CA ARG A 805 32.42 7.72 -1.93
C ARG A 805 32.62 9.15 -2.42
N SER A 806 31.53 9.94 -2.39
CA SER A 806 31.57 11.39 -2.60
C SER A 806 32.17 12.13 -1.39
N ARG A 807 32.00 11.58 -0.18
CA ARG A 807 32.54 12.09 1.09
C ARG A 807 33.37 11.02 1.79
N VAL A 808 34.39 11.45 2.53
CA VAL A 808 35.19 10.55 3.37
C VAL A 808 34.32 9.93 4.47
N VAL A 809 33.44 10.71 5.11
CA VAL A 809 32.56 10.25 6.21
C VAL A 809 31.15 10.02 5.69
N LEU A 810 30.64 8.79 5.84
CA LEU A 810 29.32 8.42 5.32
C LEU A 810 28.17 9.17 6.00
N ALA A 811 28.27 9.40 7.31
CA ALA A 811 27.25 10.15 8.03
C ALA A 811 27.07 11.57 7.46
N PHE A 812 28.12 12.18 6.90
CA PHE A 812 28.03 13.49 6.26
C PHE A 812 27.27 13.43 4.94
N GLU A 813 27.41 12.34 4.19
CA GLU A 813 26.66 12.14 2.95
C GLU A 813 25.16 12.01 3.22
N PHE A 814 24.76 11.30 4.28
CA PHE A 814 23.36 11.23 4.68
C PHE A 814 22.81 12.58 5.18
N ILE A 815 23.62 13.38 5.89
CA ILE A 815 23.25 14.74 6.29
C ILE A 815 23.11 15.65 5.06
N ASP A 816 23.99 15.52 4.07
CA ASP A 816 23.96 16.35 2.86
C ASP A 816 22.63 16.17 2.10
N ARG A 817 22.04 14.97 2.15
CA ARG A 817 20.74 14.64 1.52
C ARG A 817 19.51 15.20 2.23
N ILE A 818 19.63 15.71 3.45
CA ILE A 818 18.47 16.26 4.18
C ILE A 818 17.99 17.53 3.45
N ASP A 819 16.75 17.55 2.97
CA ASP A 819 16.09 18.73 2.42
C ASP A 819 14.87 19.10 3.28
N ASP A 820 13.97 19.94 2.75
CA ASP A 820 12.76 20.38 3.46
C ASP A 820 11.58 19.40 3.35
N SER A 821 11.76 18.22 2.75
CA SER A 821 10.72 17.20 2.62
C SER A 821 10.46 16.43 3.92
N ASP A 822 9.24 15.91 4.08
CA ASP A 822 8.87 15.07 5.23
C ASP A 822 9.68 13.77 5.30
N GLU A 823 10.11 13.24 4.14
CA GLU A 823 10.97 12.05 4.10
C GLU A 823 12.36 12.33 4.68
N ALA A 824 12.91 13.54 4.47
CA ALA A 824 14.20 13.94 5.02
C ALA A 824 14.18 14.08 6.55
N THR A 825 13.02 14.41 7.15
CA THR A 825 12.83 14.45 8.60
C THR A 825 13.14 13.09 9.26
N LEU A 826 12.88 11.98 8.56
CA LEU A 826 13.21 10.64 9.05
C LEU A 826 14.72 10.41 9.19
N ILE A 827 15.54 11.00 8.31
CA ILE A 827 17.00 10.95 8.42
C ILE A 827 17.44 11.72 9.66
N ALA A 828 16.94 12.95 9.87
CA ALA A 828 17.29 13.76 11.03
C ALA A 828 16.91 13.07 12.35
N LYS A 829 15.70 12.49 12.43
CA LYS A 829 15.23 11.70 13.57
C LYS A 829 16.11 10.46 13.80
N GLY A 830 16.45 9.75 12.72
CA GLY A 830 17.36 8.59 12.77
C GLY A 830 18.75 8.95 13.29
N MET A 831 19.31 10.08 12.83
CA MET A 831 20.60 10.60 13.29
C MET A 831 20.56 10.91 14.78
N PHE A 832 19.56 11.66 15.24
CA PHE A 832 19.40 11.98 16.65
C PHE A 832 19.35 10.72 17.53
N GLN A 833 18.49 9.75 17.19
CA GLN A 833 18.37 8.52 17.97
C GLN A 833 19.65 7.68 17.96
N ALA A 834 20.33 7.59 16.81
CA ALA A 834 21.58 6.88 16.68
C ALA A 834 22.67 7.50 17.55
N VAL A 835 22.82 8.84 17.51
CA VAL A 835 23.76 9.61 18.33
C VAL A 835 23.55 9.35 19.82
N VAL A 836 22.31 9.49 20.30
CA VAL A 836 21.97 9.26 21.71
C VAL A 836 22.33 7.83 22.11
N SER A 837 22.00 6.86 21.27
CA SER A 837 22.24 5.43 21.55
C SER A 837 23.73 5.07 21.54
N PHE A 838 24.52 5.67 20.65
CA PHE A 838 25.97 5.39 20.57
C PHE A 838 26.73 6.01 21.74
N ILE A 839 26.42 7.26 22.10
CA ILE A 839 27.08 7.95 23.22
C ILE A 839 26.65 7.33 24.56
N THR A 840 25.41 6.87 24.71
CA THR A 840 25.02 6.20 25.97
C THR A 840 25.61 4.79 26.12
N ASN A 841 26.11 4.18 25.04
CA ASN A 841 26.72 2.85 25.06
C ASN A 841 28.19 2.91 25.51
N LYS A 842 28.45 2.49 26.74
CA LYS A 842 29.80 2.47 27.35
C LYS A 842 30.84 1.70 26.54
N ASN A 843 30.46 0.60 25.88
CA ASN A 843 31.39 -0.23 25.11
C ASN A 843 31.89 0.51 23.86
N VAL A 844 31.01 1.29 23.23
CA VAL A 844 31.36 2.16 22.10
C VAL A 844 32.30 3.26 22.57
N ILE A 845 31.95 3.98 23.65
CA ILE A 845 32.80 5.06 24.20
C ILE A 845 34.21 4.58 24.54
N ILE A 846 34.35 3.45 25.24
CA ILE A 846 35.66 2.94 25.67
C ILE A 846 36.57 2.69 24.47
N SER A 847 36.01 2.14 23.39
CA SER A 847 36.71 1.84 22.15
C SER A 847 36.97 3.09 21.29
N ALA A 848 36.11 4.11 21.44
CA ALA A 848 36.09 5.34 20.66
C ALA A 848 36.79 6.54 21.32
N LYS A 849 37.58 6.35 22.39
CA LYS A 849 38.23 7.45 23.13
C LYS A 849 39.05 8.41 22.25
N HIS A 850 39.55 7.95 21.11
CA HIS A 850 40.35 8.72 20.15
C HIS A 850 39.51 9.40 19.05
N TRP A 851 38.18 9.32 19.08
CA TRP A 851 37.30 9.85 18.02
C TRP A 851 36.80 11.28 18.27
N GLY A 852 37.39 12.01 19.21
CA GLY A 852 36.97 13.38 19.55
C GLY A 852 36.84 14.28 18.30
N ASN A 853 37.86 14.28 17.43
CA ASN A 853 37.88 15.13 16.23
C ASN A 853 36.80 14.74 15.21
N ALA A 854 36.47 13.45 15.09
CA ALA A 854 35.42 12.97 14.19
C ALA A 854 34.04 13.41 14.68
N TRP A 855 33.80 13.33 15.99
CA TRP A 855 32.55 13.79 16.60
C TRP A 855 32.39 15.31 16.54
N ILE A 856 33.48 16.07 16.70
CA ILE A 856 33.46 17.53 16.52
C ILE A 856 33.14 17.89 15.07
N SER A 857 33.81 17.24 14.11
CA SER A 857 33.53 17.45 12.68
C SER A 857 32.08 17.12 12.34
N PHE A 858 31.54 16.04 12.91
CA PHE A 858 30.14 15.66 12.75
C PHE A 858 29.16 16.68 13.35
N MET A 859 29.44 17.18 14.55
CA MET A 859 28.67 18.24 15.19
C MET A 859 28.66 19.53 14.36
N ILE A 860 29.82 19.94 13.83
CA ILE A 860 29.93 21.11 12.95
C ILE A 860 29.12 20.91 11.66
N HIS A 861 29.16 19.71 11.07
CA HIS A 861 28.38 19.42 9.87
C HIS A 861 26.87 19.49 10.12
N LEU A 862 26.40 19.02 11.28
CA LEU A 862 25.01 19.18 11.71
C LEU A 862 24.62 20.66 11.90
N LEU A 863 25.47 21.45 12.55
CA LEU A 863 25.28 22.90 12.73
C LEU A 863 25.19 23.63 11.38
N ASN A 864 26.08 23.31 10.45
CA ASN A 864 26.03 23.85 9.09
C ASN A 864 24.78 23.42 8.33
N LYS A 865 24.28 22.20 8.56
CA LYS A 865 23.04 21.77 7.91
C LYS A 865 21.82 22.51 8.44
N ILE A 866 21.76 22.76 9.75
CA ILE A 866 20.70 23.54 10.40
C ILE A 866 20.53 24.91 9.74
N THR A 867 21.61 25.55 9.28
CA THR A 867 21.51 26.88 8.64
C THR A 867 20.87 26.85 7.25
N THR A 868 20.73 25.68 6.63
CA THR A 868 20.25 25.49 5.25
C THR A 868 18.82 24.95 5.13
N VAL A 869 18.25 24.45 6.23
CA VAL A 869 16.94 23.77 6.25
C VAL A 869 15.89 24.67 6.88
N SER A 870 14.72 24.77 6.25
CA SER A 870 13.57 25.57 6.71
C SER A 870 12.49 24.74 7.43
N ASN A 871 12.52 23.40 7.34
CA ASN A 871 11.62 22.53 8.11
C ASN A 871 11.93 22.55 9.63
N SER A 872 10.94 22.92 10.45
CA SER A 872 11.11 23.07 11.90
C SER A 872 11.37 21.74 12.62
N GLU A 873 10.67 20.66 12.27
CA GLU A 873 10.86 19.34 12.90
C GLU A 873 12.24 18.77 12.59
N THR A 874 12.71 18.92 11.35
CA THR A 874 14.06 18.51 10.94
C THR A 874 15.12 19.26 11.74
N THR A 875 15.03 20.59 11.83
CA THR A 875 16.00 21.38 12.62
C THR A 875 15.97 21.05 14.11
N MET A 876 14.81 20.67 14.65
CA MET A 876 14.67 20.25 16.05
C MET A 876 15.50 18.98 16.33
N TYR A 877 15.34 17.92 15.54
CA TYR A 877 16.12 16.69 15.74
C TYR A 877 17.63 16.90 15.54
N LEU A 878 18.02 17.67 14.52
CA LEU A 878 19.44 17.97 14.29
C LEU A 878 20.05 18.76 15.46
N SER A 879 19.33 19.77 15.95
CA SER A 879 19.77 20.57 17.10
C SER A 879 19.88 19.75 18.38
N GLN A 880 18.91 18.88 18.66
CA GLN A 880 18.98 17.98 19.82
C GLN A 880 20.18 17.03 19.73
N ALA A 881 20.50 16.52 18.55
CA ALA A 881 21.71 15.73 18.34
C ALA A 881 22.98 16.53 18.64
N VAL A 882 23.06 17.77 18.16
CA VAL A 882 24.16 18.70 18.43
C VAL A 882 24.33 18.97 19.93
N GLY A 883 23.24 19.28 20.64
CA GLY A 883 23.27 19.52 22.08
C GLY A 883 23.78 18.31 22.86
N PHE A 884 23.32 17.10 22.50
CA PHE A 884 23.74 15.86 23.16
C PHE A 884 25.22 15.53 22.92
N ILE A 885 25.71 15.73 21.70
CA ILE A 885 27.13 15.58 21.34
C ILE A 885 27.97 16.61 22.11
N GLY A 886 27.55 17.88 22.07
CA GLY A 886 28.23 18.99 22.73
C GLY A 886 28.41 18.78 24.22
N HIS A 887 27.35 18.36 24.92
CA HIS A 887 27.41 18.05 26.34
C HIS A 887 28.43 16.93 26.64
N SER A 888 28.37 15.87 25.85
CA SER A 888 29.24 14.69 26.01
C SER A 888 30.72 15.00 25.77
N ILE A 889 31.01 15.84 24.79
CA ILE A 889 32.39 16.25 24.44
C ILE A 889 32.93 17.26 25.45
N PHE A 890 32.20 18.35 25.69
CA PHE A 890 32.75 19.51 26.40
C PHE A 890 32.50 19.48 27.91
N ALA A 891 31.31 19.05 28.35
CA ALA A 891 30.96 19.01 29.78
C ALA A 891 31.47 17.73 30.44
N ASP A 892 31.13 16.57 29.88
CA ASP A 892 31.53 15.27 30.44
C ASP A 892 32.97 14.87 30.09
N LYS A 893 33.58 15.54 29.10
CA LYS A 893 34.97 15.31 28.65
C LYS A 893 35.24 13.85 28.31
N ILE A 894 34.25 13.16 27.72
CA ILE A 894 34.29 11.72 27.44
C ILE A 894 35.48 11.33 26.56
N PHE A 895 35.86 12.20 25.61
CA PHE A 895 36.95 11.97 24.65
C PHE A 895 38.28 12.65 25.02
N GLY A 896 38.41 13.17 26.25
CA GLY A 896 39.63 13.83 26.71
C GLY A 896 39.72 15.31 26.35
N LYS A 897 40.95 15.84 26.26
CA LYS A 897 41.20 17.28 26.01
C LYS A 897 41.03 17.59 24.52
N ILE A 898 40.17 18.56 24.21
CA ILE A 898 39.92 19.04 22.85
C ILE A 898 40.90 20.17 22.49
N ASP A 899 41.32 20.22 21.23
CA ASP A 899 42.22 21.25 20.70
C ASP A 899 41.55 22.64 20.64
N LYS A 900 42.34 23.69 20.80
CA LYS A 900 41.91 25.10 20.79
C LYS A 900 41.22 25.43 19.46
N HIS A 901 41.78 25.00 18.34
CA HIS A 901 41.26 25.27 17.01
C HIS A 901 39.83 24.72 16.83
N ASP A 902 39.60 23.48 17.23
CA ASP A 902 38.30 22.81 17.13
C ASP A 902 37.21 23.51 17.94
N ILE A 903 37.57 24.11 19.08
CA ILE A 903 36.65 24.89 19.93
C ILE A 903 36.24 26.18 19.23
N LEU A 904 37.20 26.89 18.63
CA LEU A 904 36.95 28.15 17.91
C LEU A 904 36.02 27.91 16.72
N VAL A 905 36.29 26.88 15.92
CA VAL A 905 35.44 26.53 14.75
C VAL A 905 34.04 26.10 15.20
N SER A 906 33.94 25.29 16.27
CA SER A 906 32.65 24.87 16.82
C SER A 906 31.83 26.06 17.34
N PHE A 907 32.48 27.02 18.00
CA PHE A 907 31.82 28.22 18.53
C PHE A 907 31.30 29.12 17.41
N ASN A 908 32.06 29.30 16.33
CA ASN A 908 31.61 30.09 15.19
C ASN A 908 30.41 29.44 14.47
N ALA A 909 30.46 28.12 14.20
CA ALA A 909 29.35 27.39 13.59
C ALA A 909 28.09 27.39 14.47
N LEU A 910 28.26 27.35 15.79
CA LEU A 910 27.17 27.45 16.75
C LEU A 910 26.44 28.80 16.66
N ILE A 911 27.19 29.91 16.56
CA ILE A 911 26.61 31.25 16.44
C ILE A 911 25.80 31.40 15.14
N GLU A 912 26.35 30.93 14.01
CA GLU A 912 25.64 30.97 12.73
C GLU A 912 24.35 30.13 12.75
N ALA A 913 24.39 28.95 13.36
CA ALA A 913 23.19 28.12 13.56
C ALA A 913 22.14 28.80 14.44
N LEU A 914 22.56 29.41 15.56
CA LEU A 914 21.67 30.17 16.45
C LEU A 914 20.96 31.28 15.68
N ILE A 915 21.69 32.05 14.90
CA ILE A 915 21.13 33.19 14.17
C ILE A 915 20.20 32.73 13.05
N SER A 916 20.54 31.65 12.34
CA SER A 916 19.66 31.09 11.30
C SER A 916 18.34 30.58 11.88
N LEU A 917 18.39 29.82 12.98
CA LEU A 917 17.17 29.36 13.68
C LEU A 917 16.31 30.54 14.17
N HIS A 918 16.95 31.63 14.58
CA HIS A 918 16.27 32.83 15.05
C HIS A 918 15.53 33.53 13.90
N ILE A 919 16.20 33.70 12.75
CA ILE A 919 15.61 34.25 11.52
C ILE A 919 14.40 33.40 11.09
N ASN A 920 14.51 32.07 11.17
CA ASN A 920 13.44 31.13 10.80
C ASN A 920 12.37 30.95 11.88
N ARG A 921 12.52 31.54 13.08
CA ARG A 921 11.60 31.42 14.22
C ARG A 921 11.39 30.00 14.73
N HIS A 922 12.43 29.16 14.69
CA HIS A 922 12.37 27.77 15.15
C HIS A 922 12.72 27.65 16.65
N SER A 923 11.82 28.08 17.53
CA SER A 923 12.06 28.15 18.98
C SER A 923 12.43 26.80 19.62
N ASP A 924 11.82 25.70 19.18
CA ASP A 924 12.04 24.37 19.77
C ASP A 924 13.42 23.81 19.41
N SER A 925 13.94 24.21 18.26
CA SER A 925 15.27 23.88 17.78
C SER A 925 16.36 24.65 18.54
N MET A 926 16.04 25.71 19.29
CA MET A 926 17.06 26.49 20.01
C MET A 926 17.64 25.76 21.21
N LEU A 927 16.89 24.82 21.80
CA LEU A 927 17.29 24.16 23.04
C LEU A 927 18.63 23.41 22.92
N GLY A 928 18.82 22.67 21.82
CA GLY A 928 20.07 21.92 21.58
C GLY A 928 21.27 22.84 21.35
N VAL A 929 21.06 23.96 20.64
CA VAL A 929 22.05 25.02 20.41
C VAL A 929 22.46 25.67 21.73
N TYR A 930 21.50 26.10 22.57
CA TYR A 930 21.81 26.67 23.89
C TYR A 930 22.52 25.67 24.81
N SER A 931 22.15 24.39 24.76
CA SER A 931 22.83 23.34 25.52
C SER A 931 24.31 23.18 25.11
N LEU A 932 24.60 23.21 23.80
CA LEU A 932 25.96 23.23 23.29
C LEU A 932 26.69 24.52 23.72
N PHE A 933 26.01 25.67 23.65
CA PHE A 933 26.54 26.98 24.07
C PHE A 933 27.06 26.94 25.50
N THR A 934 26.23 26.48 26.44
CA THR A 934 26.62 26.32 27.85
C THR A 934 27.74 25.30 28.02
N SER A 935 27.66 24.16 27.34
CA SER A 935 28.62 23.06 27.51
C SER A 935 30.02 23.42 27.00
N LEU A 936 30.11 24.13 25.87
CA LEU A 936 31.38 24.54 25.25
C LEU A 936 32.14 25.55 26.11
N LEU A 937 31.42 26.49 26.73
CA LEU A 937 31.98 27.58 27.54
C LEU A 937 32.13 27.24 29.04
N ALA A 938 31.53 26.13 29.51
CA ALA A 938 31.60 25.74 30.92
C ALA A 938 33.05 25.55 31.41
N ASN A 939 33.43 26.28 32.46
CA ASN A 939 34.72 26.18 33.17
C ASN A 939 35.98 26.42 32.31
N ARG A 940 35.90 27.30 31.30
CA ARG A 940 37.08 27.70 30.51
C ARG A 940 37.65 29.04 30.93
N GLU A 941 38.98 29.15 30.85
CA GLU A 941 39.69 30.42 31.00
C GLU A 941 39.42 31.31 29.76
N ILE A 942 39.44 32.62 29.97
CA ILE A 942 39.16 33.61 28.92
C ILE A 942 40.23 33.51 27.82
N ASP A 943 39.78 33.25 26.60
CA ASP A 943 40.59 33.19 25.38
C ASP A 943 40.31 34.42 24.52
N GLU A 944 41.36 35.15 24.13
CA GLU A 944 41.24 36.40 23.38
C GLU A 944 40.55 36.19 22.02
N GLU A 945 40.79 35.06 21.35
CA GLU A 945 40.19 34.75 20.05
C GLU A 945 38.69 34.43 20.16
N LEU A 946 38.27 33.67 21.18
CA LEU A 946 36.84 33.43 21.46
C LEU A 946 36.13 34.73 21.84
N CYS A 947 36.82 35.58 22.61
CA CYS A 947 36.29 36.89 23.00
C CYS A 947 36.04 37.78 21.79
N GLN A 948 36.95 37.77 20.81
CA GLN A 948 36.80 38.52 19.56
C GLN A 948 35.58 38.04 18.76
N ILE A 949 35.40 36.74 18.58
CA ILE A 949 34.25 36.15 17.86
C ILE A 949 32.92 36.52 18.54
N TYR A 950 32.89 36.49 19.89
CA TYR A 950 31.71 36.92 20.66
C TYR A 950 31.41 38.40 20.45
N LEU A 951 32.42 39.28 20.55
CA LEU A 951 32.22 40.73 20.43
C LEU A 951 31.63 41.11 19.06
N GLU A 952 32.11 40.48 17.98
CA GLU A 952 31.61 40.68 16.61
C GLU A 952 30.13 40.30 16.44
N ASN A 953 29.64 39.34 17.22
CA ASN A 953 28.26 38.82 17.13
C ASN A 953 27.37 39.17 18.34
N SER A 954 27.88 39.94 19.29
CA SER A 954 27.24 40.19 20.59
C SER A 954 25.83 40.77 20.48
N SER A 955 25.60 41.71 19.56
CA SER A 955 24.28 42.31 19.31
C SER A 955 23.27 41.30 18.75
N ARG A 956 23.69 40.41 17.84
CA ARG A 956 22.85 39.36 17.23
C ARG A 956 22.52 38.26 18.25
N ILE A 957 23.47 37.89 19.10
CA ILE A 957 23.23 36.91 20.18
C ILE A 957 22.24 37.49 21.19
N SER A 958 22.43 38.76 21.58
CA SER A 958 21.53 39.45 22.52
C SER A 958 20.10 39.55 21.98
N SER A 959 19.92 39.83 20.67
CA SER A 959 18.59 39.84 20.05
C SER A 959 17.93 38.46 20.06
N CYS A 960 18.68 37.38 19.80
CA CYS A 960 18.17 36.01 19.89
C CYS A 960 17.66 35.71 21.30
N PHE A 961 18.45 36.04 22.33
CA PHE A 961 18.05 35.85 23.74
C PHE A 961 16.80 36.65 24.09
N LEU A 962 16.70 37.91 23.68
CA LEU A 962 15.55 38.77 23.99
C LEU A 962 14.25 38.27 23.36
N ASP A 963 14.31 37.77 22.13
CA ASP A 963 13.12 37.25 21.45
C ASP A 963 12.72 35.87 21.97
N ASP A 964 13.67 34.98 22.27
CA ASP A 964 13.33 33.68 22.85
C ASP A 964 12.82 33.78 24.29
N MET A 965 13.18 34.85 25.01
CA MET A 965 12.60 35.16 26.32
C MET A 965 11.11 35.59 26.24
N LYS A 966 10.61 35.95 25.05
CA LYS A 966 9.18 36.22 24.83
C LYS A 966 8.39 34.92 24.60
N ASN A 967 9.04 33.79 24.33
CA ASN A 967 8.38 32.51 24.16
C ASN A 967 7.78 32.01 25.49
N GLN A 968 6.67 31.27 25.41
CA GLN A 968 5.97 30.76 26.59
C GLN A 968 6.60 29.49 27.19
N ILE A 969 7.59 28.87 26.53
CA ILE A 969 8.17 27.58 26.92
C ILE A 969 9.21 27.78 28.05
N PRO A 970 8.94 27.31 29.29
CA PRO A 970 9.83 27.53 30.44
C PRO A 970 11.24 26.95 30.26
N VAL A 971 11.36 25.76 29.66
CA VAL A 971 12.65 25.09 29.45
C VAL A 971 13.57 25.91 28.52
N THR A 972 13.01 26.54 27.48
CA THR A 972 13.76 27.40 26.57
C THR A 972 14.26 28.65 27.28
N LYS A 973 13.42 29.32 28.09
CA LYS A 973 13.84 30.47 28.91
C LYS A 973 14.99 30.11 29.85
N ALA A 974 14.89 28.97 30.52
CA ALA A 974 15.95 28.51 31.43
C ALA A 974 17.27 28.22 30.69
N ALA A 975 17.20 27.66 29.48
CA ALA A 975 18.37 27.42 28.63
C ALA A 975 19.02 28.71 28.15
N VAL A 976 18.23 29.74 27.80
CA VAL A 976 18.72 31.08 27.46
C VAL A 976 19.51 31.67 28.63
N PHE A 977 19.00 31.58 29.87
CA PHE A 977 19.75 32.06 31.04
C PHE A 977 21.05 31.30 31.29
N ALA A 978 21.06 29.98 31.10
CA ALA A 978 22.27 29.18 31.24
C ALA A 978 23.32 29.53 30.17
N ALA A 979 22.89 29.80 28.93
CA ALA A 979 23.76 30.27 27.86
C ALA A 979 24.30 31.68 28.16
N ALA A 980 23.44 32.61 28.57
CA ALA A 980 23.84 33.96 28.96
C ALA A 980 24.81 33.97 30.16
N GLU A 981 24.57 33.11 31.16
CA GLU A 981 25.48 32.95 32.32
C GLU A 981 26.88 32.52 31.90
N SER A 982 27.00 31.63 30.91
CA SER A 982 28.28 31.18 30.39
C SER A 982 29.07 32.27 29.64
N LEU A 983 28.38 33.33 29.18
CA LEU A 983 28.97 34.47 28.47
C LEU A 983 29.44 35.61 29.38
N VAL A 984 29.05 35.61 30.66
CA VAL A 984 29.34 36.72 31.58
C VAL A 984 30.84 37.01 31.71
N SER A 985 31.70 35.99 31.65
CA SER A 985 33.16 36.18 31.70
C SER A 985 33.75 36.86 30.45
N PHE A 986 33.02 36.86 29.33
CA PHE A 986 33.43 37.48 28.06
C PHE A 986 32.83 38.88 27.88
N ALA A 987 31.67 39.13 28.49
CA ALA A 987 30.98 40.42 28.45
C ALA A 987 31.67 41.45 29.37
N LYS A 988 32.70 42.14 28.86
CA LYS A 988 33.35 43.26 29.56
C LYS A 988 32.63 44.61 29.40
N ASP A 989 31.70 44.72 28.44
CA ASP A 989 30.93 45.92 28.10
C ASP A 989 29.41 45.74 28.34
N SER A 990 28.63 46.82 28.21
CA SER A 990 27.16 46.93 28.33
C SER A 990 26.32 46.06 27.37
N SER A 991 26.95 45.10 26.67
CA SER A 991 26.34 44.20 25.68
C SER A 991 25.16 43.36 26.19
N LEU A 992 25.13 43.06 27.50
CA LEU A 992 24.04 42.32 28.15
C LEU A 992 23.07 43.22 28.93
N ASP A 993 23.28 44.53 28.98
CA ASP A 993 22.49 45.43 29.84
C ASP A 993 21.01 45.45 29.45
N GLU A 994 20.71 45.42 28.15
CA GLU A 994 19.34 45.33 27.64
C GLU A 994 18.67 44.01 28.05
N PHE A 995 19.39 42.89 27.92
CA PHE A 995 18.93 41.57 28.34
C PHE A 995 18.72 41.49 29.86
N ILE A 996 19.62 42.08 30.66
CA ILE A 996 19.50 42.16 32.12
C ILE A 996 18.26 42.99 32.51
N SER A 997 18.11 44.18 31.91
CA SER A 997 16.97 45.08 32.12
C SER A 997 15.64 44.37 31.85
N TYR A 998 15.55 43.68 30.72
CA TYR A 998 14.37 42.92 30.32
C TYR A 998 14.11 41.73 31.25
N SER A 999 15.16 41.00 31.63
CA SER A 999 15.07 39.83 32.52
C SER A 999 14.55 40.18 33.92
N ILE A 1000 14.93 41.34 34.46
CA ILE A 1000 14.41 41.85 35.74
C ILE A 1000 12.94 42.26 35.57
N ALA A 1001 12.59 42.96 34.48
CA ALA A 1001 11.22 43.38 34.21
C ALA A 1001 10.24 42.19 34.05
N GLN A 1002 10.72 41.03 33.61
CA GLN A 1002 9.93 39.79 33.50
C GLN A 1002 9.76 38.99 34.81
N LEU A 1003 10.43 39.34 35.90
CA LEU A 1003 10.28 38.60 37.17
C LEU A 1003 8.81 38.43 37.61
N PRO A 1004 7.94 39.47 37.57
CA PRO A 1004 6.53 39.31 37.90
C PRO A 1004 5.81 38.24 37.06
N THR A 1005 6.11 38.16 35.76
CA THR A 1005 5.50 37.16 34.88
C THR A 1005 6.03 35.75 35.13
N ASP A 1006 7.30 35.59 35.49
CA ASP A 1006 7.84 34.25 35.82
C ASP A 1006 7.37 33.76 37.19
N TRP A 1007 7.05 34.67 38.12
CA TRP A 1007 6.36 34.33 39.35
C TRP A 1007 4.93 33.82 39.13
N LEU A 1008 4.22 34.33 38.12
CA LEU A 1008 2.92 33.77 37.72
C LEU A 1008 3.08 32.32 37.21
N ILE A 1009 4.13 32.04 36.42
CA ILE A 1009 4.44 30.67 35.98
C ILE A 1009 4.70 29.78 37.20
N PHE A 1010 5.43 30.28 38.20
CA PHE A 1010 5.66 29.54 39.45
C PHE A 1010 4.35 29.26 40.22
N ASP A 1011 3.46 30.24 40.33
CA ASP A 1011 2.18 30.07 41.02
C ASP A 1011 1.24 29.07 40.28
N GLU A 1012 1.34 28.96 38.96
CA GLU A 1012 0.60 28.00 38.14
C GLU A 1012 1.23 26.60 38.12
N ASP A 1013 2.56 26.52 37.95
CA ASP A 1013 3.37 25.30 37.93
C ASP A 1013 4.69 25.54 38.67
N ASN A 1014 4.72 25.07 39.93
CA ASN A 1014 5.87 25.21 40.81
C ASN A 1014 7.16 24.61 40.22
N ASP A 1015 7.11 23.53 39.43
CA ASP A 1015 8.30 22.87 38.88
C ASP A 1015 8.88 23.71 37.73
N ALA A 1016 8.04 24.04 36.75
CA ALA A 1016 8.43 24.84 35.59
C ALA A 1016 8.90 26.24 35.99
N GLY A 1017 8.18 26.91 36.89
CA GLY A 1017 8.56 28.22 37.40
C GLY A 1017 9.84 28.20 38.23
N ALA A 1018 10.00 27.21 39.13
CA ALA A 1018 11.22 27.09 39.94
C ALA A 1018 12.45 26.84 39.07
N PHE A 1019 12.32 26.09 37.98
CA PHE A 1019 13.39 25.84 37.02
C PHE A 1019 13.85 27.12 36.33
N VAL A 1020 12.91 27.93 35.80
CA VAL A 1020 13.21 29.22 35.14
C VAL A 1020 13.86 30.21 36.11
N LEU A 1021 13.23 30.42 37.27
CA LEU A 1021 13.69 31.35 38.29
C LEU A 1021 15.06 30.93 38.83
N GLY A 1022 15.27 29.62 39.01
CA GLY A 1022 16.54 29.06 39.43
C GLY A 1022 17.68 29.39 38.46
N SER A 1023 17.47 29.29 37.15
CA SER A 1023 18.49 29.68 36.15
C SER A 1023 18.70 31.19 36.12
N LYS A 1024 17.61 31.98 36.18
CA LYS A 1024 17.66 33.44 36.20
C LYS A 1024 18.43 34.01 37.41
N PHE A 1025 18.21 33.48 38.61
CA PHE A 1025 18.93 33.92 39.81
C PHE A 1025 20.41 33.51 39.80
N SER A 1026 20.73 32.36 39.19
CA SER A 1026 22.12 31.95 38.95
C SER A 1026 22.84 32.98 38.07
N PHE A 1027 22.22 33.32 36.94
CA PHE A 1027 22.69 34.36 36.03
C PHE A 1027 22.93 35.70 36.75
N PHE A 1028 21.95 36.21 37.50
CA PHE A 1028 22.12 37.46 38.25
C PHE A 1028 23.26 37.41 39.27
N THR A 1029 23.36 36.31 40.02
CA THR A 1029 24.45 36.11 40.98
C THR A 1029 25.81 36.20 40.27
N ARG A 1030 25.93 35.58 39.09
CA ARG A 1030 27.17 35.56 38.31
C ARG A 1030 27.55 36.94 37.78
N VAL A 1031 26.61 37.68 37.21
CA VAL A 1031 26.80 39.05 36.69
C VAL A 1031 27.22 40.01 37.81
N ILE A 1032 26.56 39.96 38.96
CA ILE A 1032 26.91 40.85 40.08
C ILE A 1032 28.30 40.50 40.63
N SER A 1033 28.63 39.21 40.69
CA SER A 1033 29.90 38.74 41.22
C SER A 1033 31.09 38.96 40.27
N SER A 1034 30.86 39.18 38.97
CA SER A 1034 31.93 39.45 37.98
C SER A 1034 32.48 40.87 38.03
N GLY A 1035 31.90 41.76 38.86
CA GLY A 1035 32.36 43.15 39.01
C GLY A 1035 31.68 44.15 38.06
N SER A 1036 30.60 43.75 37.39
CA SER A 1036 29.74 44.65 36.60
C SER A 1036 29.05 45.69 37.49
N ASP A 1037 28.71 46.86 36.95
CA ASP A 1037 28.02 47.92 37.71
C ASP A 1037 26.64 47.42 38.21
N PRO A 1038 26.41 47.32 39.53
CA PRO A 1038 25.14 46.84 40.07
C PRO A 1038 23.98 47.82 39.90
N SER A 1039 24.23 49.05 39.40
CA SER A 1039 23.24 50.13 39.32
C SER A 1039 21.91 49.71 38.68
N ILE A 1040 21.92 48.90 37.62
CA ILE A 1040 20.71 48.42 36.93
C ILE A 1040 19.82 47.54 37.82
N PHE A 1041 20.42 46.69 38.67
CA PHE A 1041 19.71 45.83 39.61
C PHE A 1041 19.12 46.64 40.78
N ILE A 1042 19.81 47.69 41.19
CA ILE A 1042 19.37 48.59 42.26
C ILE A 1042 18.18 49.45 41.78
N GLN A 1043 18.33 50.11 40.62
CA GLN A 1043 17.31 50.99 40.04
C GLN A 1043 15.99 50.24 39.76
N ARG A 1044 16.08 48.97 39.35
CA ARG A 1044 14.90 48.12 39.10
C ARG A 1044 14.36 47.42 40.34
N GLY A 1045 15.00 47.56 41.51
CA GLY A 1045 14.54 46.99 42.77
C GLY A 1045 14.55 45.46 42.82
N LEU A 1046 15.67 44.84 42.40
CA LEU A 1046 15.79 43.37 42.32
C LEU A 1046 15.36 42.65 43.61
N ILE A 1047 15.78 43.13 44.78
CA ILE A 1047 15.48 42.48 46.08
C ILE A 1047 13.97 42.49 46.33
N THR A 1048 13.29 43.61 46.05
CA THR A 1048 11.84 43.72 46.16
C THR A 1048 11.14 42.75 45.21
N LEU A 1049 11.61 42.62 43.97
CA LEU A 1049 11.02 41.72 42.97
C LEU A 1049 11.28 40.24 43.25
N ILE A 1050 12.36 39.89 43.96
CA ILE A 1050 12.63 38.53 44.43
C ILE A 1050 11.71 38.16 45.61
N GLY A 1051 11.21 39.15 46.36
CA GLY A 1051 10.34 38.99 47.52
C GLY A 1051 8.91 38.51 47.23
N HIS A 1052 8.71 37.58 46.27
CA HIS A 1052 7.39 37.07 45.91
C HIS A 1052 6.78 36.23 47.04
N LYS A 1053 5.63 36.69 47.54
CA LYS A 1053 5.06 36.22 48.81
C LYS A 1053 4.79 34.72 48.85
N SER A 1054 4.22 34.14 47.78
CA SER A 1054 3.81 32.72 47.73
C SER A 1054 5.00 31.77 47.93
N MET A 1055 6.11 32.01 47.23
CA MET A 1055 7.32 31.17 47.35
C MET A 1055 7.88 31.24 48.76
N TRP A 1056 8.07 32.44 49.32
CA TRP A 1056 8.70 32.62 50.63
C TRP A 1056 7.83 32.10 51.78
N GLU A 1057 6.49 32.25 51.71
CA GLU A 1057 5.58 31.65 52.70
C GLU A 1057 5.55 30.12 52.64
N SER A 1058 5.71 29.53 51.44
CA SER A 1058 5.77 28.07 51.25
C SER A 1058 7.06 27.41 51.78
N LEU A 1059 8.07 28.20 52.16
CA LEU A 1059 9.38 27.65 52.57
C LEU A 1059 9.31 26.81 53.83
N GLY A 1060 8.48 27.17 54.81
CA GLY A 1060 8.34 26.38 56.04
C GLY A 1060 7.85 24.95 55.74
N GLU A 1061 6.84 24.84 54.87
CA GLU A 1061 6.31 23.57 54.40
C GLU A 1061 7.35 22.82 53.56
N SER A 1062 7.93 23.49 52.55
CA SER A 1062 8.95 22.89 51.67
C SER A 1062 10.17 22.38 52.43
N PHE A 1063 10.56 23.07 53.50
CA PHE A 1063 11.63 22.61 54.39
C PHE A 1063 11.24 21.31 55.10
N SER A 1064 10.01 21.24 55.61
CA SER A 1064 9.50 20.07 56.34
C SER A 1064 9.28 18.84 55.46
N THR A 1065 8.95 19.04 54.18
CA THR A 1065 8.69 17.97 53.21
C THR A 1065 9.88 17.68 52.28
N SER A 1066 11.01 18.38 52.44
CA SER A 1066 12.22 18.29 51.59
C SER A 1066 12.77 16.88 51.40
N THR A 1067 12.54 15.97 52.34
CA THR A 1067 13.00 14.57 52.25
C THR A 1067 12.04 13.65 51.50
N ASN A 1068 10.79 14.08 51.31
CA ASN A 1068 9.71 13.29 50.72
C ASN A 1068 9.24 13.84 49.35
N SER A 1069 9.43 15.14 49.08
CA SER A 1069 8.96 15.81 47.87
C SER A 1069 10.14 16.39 47.05
N PRO A 1070 10.35 15.92 45.80
CA PRO A 1070 11.34 16.50 44.89
C PRO A 1070 11.07 17.98 44.57
N ILE A 1071 9.80 18.37 44.49
CA ILE A 1071 9.38 19.75 44.21
C ILE A 1071 9.80 20.67 45.36
N SER A 1072 9.65 20.22 46.60
CA SER A 1072 10.08 20.99 47.77
C SER A 1072 11.61 21.17 47.80
N GLU A 1073 12.37 20.16 47.37
CA GLU A 1073 13.82 20.27 47.18
C GLU A 1073 14.18 21.30 46.10
N LEU A 1074 13.45 21.33 44.98
CA LEU A 1074 13.63 22.32 43.92
C LEU A 1074 13.31 23.75 44.38
N ILE A 1075 12.21 23.96 45.11
CA ILE A 1075 11.84 25.27 45.68
C ILE A 1075 12.96 25.78 46.61
N LEU A 1076 13.51 24.91 47.45
CA LEU A 1076 14.63 25.26 48.36
C LEU A 1076 15.91 25.63 47.60
N GLN A 1077 16.21 24.92 46.49
CA GLN A 1077 17.33 25.28 45.61
C GLN A 1077 17.11 26.65 44.96
N THR A 1078 15.90 26.91 44.46
CA THR A 1078 15.57 28.20 43.84
C THR A 1078 15.63 29.35 44.85
N ALA A 1079 15.11 29.15 46.06
CA ALA A 1079 15.24 30.11 47.15
C ALA A 1079 16.71 30.36 47.55
N SER A 1080 17.53 29.31 47.64
CA SER A 1080 18.98 29.43 47.86
C SER A 1080 19.66 30.30 46.79
N LYS A 1081 19.32 30.11 45.51
CA LYS A 1081 19.86 30.91 44.41
C LYS A 1081 19.37 32.36 44.46
N ALA A 1082 18.09 32.60 44.78
CA ALA A 1082 17.56 33.94 45.02
C ALA A 1082 18.33 34.67 46.12
N ILE A 1083 18.59 33.99 47.26
CA ILE A 1083 19.36 34.56 48.37
C ILE A 1083 20.78 34.88 47.95
N LYS A 1084 21.41 34.02 47.15
CA LYS A 1084 22.75 34.28 46.60
C LYS A 1084 22.77 35.53 45.71
N ALA A 1085 21.76 35.73 44.86
CA ALA A 1085 21.65 36.93 44.04
C ALA A 1085 21.49 38.19 44.91
N MET A 1086 20.64 38.13 45.93
CA MET A 1086 20.47 39.22 46.91
C MET A 1086 21.75 39.49 47.72
N SER A 1087 22.45 38.42 48.12
CA SER A 1087 23.72 38.51 48.87
C SER A 1087 24.83 39.12 48.03
N ALA A 1088 24.93 38.72 46.76
CA ALA A 1088 25.88 39.31 45.82
C ALA A 1088 25.62 40.81 45.68
N LEU A 1089 24.34 41.22 45.52
CA LEU A 1089 23.96 42.64 45.41
C LEU A 1089 24.26 43.43 46.70
N ALA A 1090 23.92 42.86 47.86
CA ALA A 1090 24.18 43.48 49.15
C ALA A 1090 25.68 43.62 49.43
N ALA A 1091 26.49 42.65 49.01
CA ALA A 1091 27.93 42.69 49.16
C ALA A 1091 28.58 43.69 48.18
N SER A 1092 28.18 43.71 46.90
CA SER A 1092 28.70 44.63 45.88
C SER A 1092 28.30 46.09 46.14
N SER A 1093 27.20 46.32 46.86
CA SER A 1093 26.61 47.63 47.09
C SER A 1093 26.39 47.93 48.57
N SER A 1094 27.35 47.54 49.42
CA SER A 1094 27.26 47.64 50.88
C SER A 1094 26.99 49.04 51.42
N ASN A 1095 27.30 50.09 50.65
CA ASN A 1095 27.10 51.49 51.03
C ASN A 1095 25.81 52.10 50.47
N ASN A 1096 25.06 51.37 49.64
CA ASN A 1096 23.83 51.87 49.04
C ASN A 1096 22.65 51.72 50.02
N GLU A 1097 22.03 52.85 50.41
CA GLU A 1097 20.94 52.87 51.39
C GLU A 1097 19.66 52.20 50.87
N ASP A 1098 19.38 52.23 49.56
CA ASP A 1098 18.21 51.57 48.98
C ASP A 1098 18.33 50.05 49.07
N VAL A 1099 19.52 49.49 48.79
CA VAL A 1099 19.79 48.05 48.93
C VAL A 1099 19.66 47.61 50.39
N LYS A 1100 20.18 48.39 51.35
CA LYS A 1100 20.00 48.12 52.79
C LYS A 1100 18.53 48.18 53.18
N LYS A 1101 17.79 49.18 52.71
CA LYS A 1101 16.36 49.35 52.98
C LYS A 1101 15.54 48.17 52.43
N GLN A 1102 15.76 47.78 51.18
CA GLN A 1102 15.08 46.64 50.57
C GLN A 1102 15.43 45.32 51.28
N SER A 1103 16.69 45.12 51.65
CA SER A 1103 17.12 43.94 52.42
C SER A 1103 16.48 43.87 53.80
N ARG A 1104 16.39 45.01 54.51
CA ARG A 1104 15.69 45.11 55.80
C ARG A 1104 14.21 44.77 55.66
N GLN A 1105 13.56 45.33 54.64
CA GLN A 1105 12.15 45.07 54.36
C GLN A 1105 11.90 43.58 54.09
N PHE A 1106 12.69 42.97 53.20
CA PHE A 1106 12.59 41.54 52.89
C PHE A 1106 12.76 40.64 54.13
N ILE A 1107 13.76 40.90 54.97
CA ILE A 1107 13.98 40.13 56.20
C ILE A 1107 12.79 40.29 57.18
N SER A 1108 12.26 41.51 57.28
CA SER A 1108 11.11 41.82 58.14
C SER A 1108 9.83 41.12 57.66
N ASP A 1109 9.56 41.15 56.34
CA ASP A 1109 8.33 40.62 55.75
C ASP A 1109 8.20 39.10 55.91
N PHE A 1110 9.31 38.38 55.94
CA PHE A 1110 9.35 36.92 56.04
C PHE A 1110 9.97 36.40 57.35
N ALA A 1111 10.07 37.25 58.38
CA ALA A 1111 10.70 36.91 59.66
C ALA A 1111 10.06 35.68 60.35
N GLU A 1112 8.73 35.55 60.28
CA GLU A 1112 8.03 34.39 60.86
C GLU A 1112 8.36 33.09 60.12
N THR A 1113 8.42 33.12 58.79
CA THR A 1113 8.78 31.96 57.97
C THR A 1113 10.24 31.55 58.18
N PHE A 1114 11.16 32.51 58.26
CA PHE A 1114 12.56 32.20 58.58
C PHE A 1114 12.70 31.60 59.99
N SER A 1115 11.92 32.11 60.95
CA SER A 1115 11.86 31.57 62.31
C SER A 1115 11.39 30.11 62.34
N SER A 1116 10.41 29.73 61.51
CA SER A 1116 9.93 28.35 61.42
C SER A 1116 10.98 27.41 60.80
N VAL A 1117 11.66 27.86 59.73
CA VAL A 1117 12.77 27.14 59.10
C VAL A 1117 13.92 26.89 60.10
N PHE A 1118 14.32 27.90 60.87
CA PHE A 1118 15.41 27.76 61.85
C PHE A 1118 15.07 26.84 63.02
N GLN A 1119 13.78 26.66 63.33
CA GLN A 1119 13.30 25.80 64.41
C GLN A 1119 13.04 24.35 63.98
N PHE A 1120 13.08 24.05 62.68
CA PHE A 1120 12.71 22.73 62.18
C PHE A 1120 13.64 21.63 62.69
N GLY A 1121 13.16 20.77 63.59
CA GLY A 1121 13.93 19.70 64.24
C GLY A 1121 14.02 18.37 63.46
N GLY A 1122 13.33 18.22 62.34
CA GLY A 1122 13.20 16.96 61.60
C GLY A 1122 14.34 16.64 60.63
N PHE A 1123 14.10 15.67 59.73
CA PHE A 1123 15.03 15.28 58.66
C PHE A 1123 15.07 16.32 57.55
N PHE A 1124 16.25 16.62 57.02
CA PHE A 1124 16.44 17.63 55.96
C PHE A 1124 17.48 17.20 54.93
N THR A 1125 17.41 17.76 53.72
CA THR A 1125 18.36 17.48 52.63
C THR A 1125 19.57 18.41 52.64
N LEU A 1126 20.58 18.11 51.82
CA LEU A 1126 21.73 19.00 51.64
C LEU A 1126 21.32 20.37 51.09
N ASP A 1127 20.34 20.42 50.19
CA ASP A 1127 19.85 21.67 49.59
C ASP A 1127 19.10 22.53 50.61
N ALA A 1128 18.34 21.89 51.51
CA ALA A 1128 17.73 22.56 52.66
C ALA A 1128 18.81 23.22 53.56
N LEU A 1129 19.90 22.50 53.84
CA LEU A 1129 21.03 23.04 54.62
C LEU A 1129 21.76 24.18 53.88
N GLN A 1130 21.92 24.06 52.56
CA GLN A 1130 22.51 25.10 51.72
C GLN A 1130 21.67 26.37 51.73
N MET A 1131 20.34 26.24 51.62
CA MET A 1131 19.41 27.37 51.71
C MET A 1131 19.53 28.10 53.05
N ILE A 1132 19.54 27.38 54.18
CA ILE A 1132 19.77 27.98 55.50
C ILE A 1132 21.12 28.69 55.56
N THR A 1133 22.17 28.06 55.02
CA THR A 1133 23.51 28.65 55.00
C THR A 1133 23.52 29.97 54.27
N ASP A 1134 22.92 30.01 53.07
CA ASP A 1134 22.84 31.23 52.27
C ASP A 1134 21.99 32.30 52.97
N LEU A 1135 20.86 31.92 53.59
CA LEU A 1135 19.99 32.83 54.33
C LEU A 1135 20.71 33.49 55.51
N VAL A 1136 21.41 32.71 56.32
CA VAL A 1136 22.16 33.22 57.48
C VAL A 1136 23.33 34.10 57.03
N CYS A 1137 24.02 33.71 55.95
CA CYS A 1137 25.06 34.55 55.36
C CYS A 1137 24.50 35.89 54.84
N PHE A 1138 23.35 35.88 54.16
CA PHE A 1138 22.67 37.10 53.73
C PHE A 1138 22.31 38.01 54.90
N MET A 1139 21.70 37.46 55.96
CA MET A 1139 21.38 38.22 57.18
C MET A 1139 22.63 38.85 57.82
N SER A 1140 23.79 38.20 57.73
CA SER A 1140 25.05 38.74 58.25
C SER A 1140 25.60 39.93 57.46
N LEU A 1141 25.17 40.11 56.20
CA LEU A 1141 25.48 41.30 55.40
C LEU A 1141 24.64 42.51 55.81
N VAL A 1142 23.48 42.29 56.46
CA VAL A 1142 22.59 43.35 56.94
C VAL A 1142 22.18 43.10 58.41
N PRO A 1143 23.13 43.10 59.38
CA PRO A 1143 22.83 42.73 60.76
C PRO A 1143 21.75 43.61 61.41
N SER A 1144 21.69 44.89 61.01
CA SER A 1144 20.67 45.84 61.46
C SER A 1144 19.23 45.47 61.08
N ALA A 1145 19.02 44.54 60.14
CA ALA A 1145 17.72 44.02 59.75
C ALA A 1145 17.19 42.90 60.65
N VAL A 1146 18.07 42.27 61.43
CA VAL A 1146 17.72 41.09 62.22
C VAL A 1146 17.23 41.56 63.59
N ASP A 1147 15.92 41.45 63.81
CA ASP A 1147 15.30 41.85 65.06
C ASP A 1147 15.70 40.91 66.22
N LYS A 1148 15.33 41.29 67.45
CA LYS A 1148 15.64 40.51 68.65
C LYS A 1148 15.00 39.11 68.60
N TYR A 1149 13.88 38.96 67.90
CA TYR A 1149 13.15 37.70 67.79
C TYR A 1149 13.93 36.69 66.92
N LEU A 1150 14.30 37.07 65.70
CA LEU A 1150 15.13 36.26 64.79
C LEU A 1150 16.52 35.99 65.38
N MET A 1151 17.13 36.96 66.06
CA MET A 1151 18.44 36.78 66.72
C MET A 1151 18.42 35.64 67.76
N ASN A 1152 17.34 35.51 68.54
CA ASN A 1152 17.19 34.40 69.50
C ASN A 1152 17.07 33.04 68.79
N ARG A 1153 16.44 33.00 67.62
CA ARG A 1153 16.30 31.76 66.82
C ARG A 1153 17.62 31.37 66.14
N LEU A 1154 18.36 32.34 65.61
CA LEU A 1154 19.72 32.12 65.08
C LEU A 1154 20.68 31.62 66.16
N ALA A 1155 20.57 32.12 67.40
CA ALA A 1155 21.35 31.61 68.53
C ALA A 1155 21.02 30.13 68.84
N SER A 1156 19.76 29.73 68.70
CA SER A 1156 19.30 28.34 68.87
C SER A 1156 19.80 27.44 67.74
N LEU A 1157 19.74 27.91 66.48
CA LEU A 1157 20.28 27.23 65.31
C LEU A 1157 21.79 27.01 65.44
N ARG A 1158 22.53 28.03 65.92
CA ARG A 1158 23.95 27.94 66.23
C ARG A 1158 24.23 26.86 67.29
N GLN A 1159 23.48 26.82 68.39
CA GLN A 1159 23.64 25.79 69.41
C GLN A 1159 23.41 24.38 68.87
N ARG A 1160 22.47 24.20 67.92
CA ARG A 1160 22.22 22.91 67.27
C ARG A 1160 23.42 22.37 66.49
N PHE A 1161 24.22 23.26 65.88
CA PHE A 1161 25.39 22.87 65.09
C PHE A 1161 26.72 22.93 65.86
N ILE A 1162 26.78 23.63 66.99
CA ILE A 1162 27.96 23.66 67.86
C ILE A 1162 27.96 22.44 68.78
N GLY A 1163 28.96 21.55 68.60
CA GLY A 1163 29.27 20.49 69.56
C GLY A 1163 28.34 19.26 69.54
N ASN A 1164 27.28 19.25 68.75
CA ASN A 1164 26.36 18.12 68.63
C ASN A 1164 26.50 17.44 67.26
N GLU A 1165 26.84 16.14 67.21
CA GLU A 1165 26.90 15.37 65.95
C GLU A 1165 25.53 14.82 65.51
N GLN A 1166 24.48 14.92 66.34
CA GLN A 1166 23.15 14.35 66.07
C GLN A 1166 22.48 14.90 64.80
N TRP A 1167 22.82 16.11 64.35
CA TRP A 1167 22.28 16.63 63.07
C TRP A 1167 22.74 15.81 61.86
N ARG A 1168 23.87 15.07 61.96
CA ARG A 1168 24.35 14.19 60.89
C ARG A 1168 23.41 13.01 60.63
N GLU A 1169 22.70 12.56 61.66
CA GLU A 1169 21.69 11.50 61.59
C GLU A 1169 20.38 11.99 60.95
N LEU A 1170 20.14 13.31 61.03
CA LEU A 1170 18.99 13.99 60.43
C LEU A 1170 19.19 14.37 58.95
N LEU A 1171 20.43 14.33 58.46
CA LEU A 1171 20.75 14.68 57.07
C LEU A 1171 20.39 13.54 56.11
N ARG A 1172 19.78 13.89 54.97
CA ARG A 1172 19.52 12.98 53.85
C ARG A 1172 20.19 13.51 52.58
N LYS A 1173 20.49 12.60 51.64
CA LYS A 1173 21.20 12.96 50.40
C LYS A 1173 20.31 13.74 49.42
N LYS A 1174 19.08 13.29 49.20
CA LYS A 1174 18.06 13.86 48.29
C LYS A 1174 16.66 13.39 48.70
N ALA A 1175 15.61 14.04 48.19
CA ALA A 1175 14.23 13.58 48.35
C ALA A 1175 14.02 12.13 47.85
N GLY A 1176 13.20 11.34 48.56
CA GLY A 1176 12.77 9.99 48.15
C GLY A 1176 13.83 8.88 48.26
N LYS A 1177 15.05 9.18 48.74
CA LYS A 1177 16.09 8.18 48.98
C LYS A 1177 16.38 8.05 50.48
N ALA A 1178 16.24 6.84 51.01
CA ALA A 1178 16.62 6.51 52.39
C ALA A 1178 18.14 6.51 52.63
N ASP A 1179 18.95 6.76 51.58
CA ASP A 1179 20.40 6.64 51.61
C ASP A 1179 21.07 7.67 52.53
N ILE A 1180 21.94 7.15 53.41
CA ILE A 1180 22.87 7.94 54.21
C ILE A 1180 23.84 8.70 53.28
N PRO A 1181 24.12 10.00 53.50
CA PRO A 1181 25.05 10.78 52.69
C PRO A 1181 26.45 10.17 52.58
N SER A 1182 27.11 10.36 51.43
CA SER A 1182 28.51 9.92 51.26
C SER A 1182 29.48 10.73 52.14
N PRO A 1183 30.70 10.23 52.43
CA PRO A 1183 31.71 11.00 53.19
C PRO A 1183 32.00 12.38 52.60
N LYS A 1184 32.02 12.50 51.26
CA LYS A 1184 32.19 13.78 50.55
C LYS A 1184 31.02 14.74 50.82
N THR A 1185 29.80 14.22 50.84
CA THR A 1185 28.58 14.99 51.15
C THR A 1185 28.59 15.49 52.59
N TYR A 1186 29.03 14.66 53.54
CA TYR A 1186 29.20 15.09 54.94
C TYR A 1186 30.24 16.19 55.10
N GLN A 1187 31.36 16.15 54.39
CA GLN A 1187 32.34 17.24 54.43
C GLN A 1187 31.77 18.56 53.92
N ILE A 1188 30.99 18.52 52.84
CA ILE A 1188 30.29 19.72 52.32
C ILE A 1188 29.33 20.27 53.38
N ALA A 1189 28.52 19.40 54.00
CA ALA A 1189 27.58 19.79 55.06
C ALA A 1189 28.30 20.37 56.29
N ILE A 1190 29.45 19.82 56.70
CA ILE A 1190 30.28 20.40 57.77
C ILE A 1190 30.79 21.78 57.39
N GLY A 1191 31.19 21.98 56.12
CA GLY A 1191 31.60 23.29 55.62
C GLY A 1191 30.46 24.32 55.65
N MET A 1192 29.23 23.89 55.37
CA MET A 1192 28.02 24.71 55.47
C MET A 1192 27.70 25.09 56.93
N THR A 1193 27.70 24.13 57.85
CA THR A 1193 27.42 24.39 59.28
C THR A 1193 28.45 25.30 59.93
N LYS A 1194 29.74 25.17 59.57
CA LYS A 1194 30.79 26.11 59.98
C LYS A 1194 30.50 27.53 59.50
N ARG A 1195 30.05 27.71 58.25
CA ARG A 1195 29.66 29.02 57.70
C ARG A 1195 28.47 29.61 58.45
N ILE A 1196 27.45 28.81 58.76
CA ILE A 1196 26.32 29.23 59.60
C ILE A 1196 26.83 29.74 60.96
N ILE A 1197 27.67 28.98 61.65
CA ILE A 1197 28.20 29.35 62.97
C ILE A 1197 28.98 30.67 62.91
N MET A 1198 29.84 30.82 61.89
CA MET A 1198 30.63 32.04 61.69
C MET A 1198 29.75 33.26 61.42
N ALA A 1199 28.77 33.13 60.53
CA ALA A 1199 27.84 34.20 60.20
C ALA A 1199 26.97 34.61 61.41
N VAL A 1200 26.48 33.65 62.21
CA VAL A 1200 25.75 33.96 63.45
C VAL A 1200 26.65 34.64 64.49
N ASN A 1201 27.90 34.19 64.66
CA ASN A 1201 28.85 34.84 65.59
C ASN A 1201 29.13 36.29 65.20
N TYR A 1202 29.15 36.61 63.90
CA TYR A 1202 29.35 37.97 63.40
C TYR A 1202 28.15 38.88 63.73
N MET A 1203 26.93 38.35 63.73
CA MET A 1203 25.71 39.10 64.02
C MET A 1203 25.44 39.29 65.52
N ILE A 1204 25.92 38.39 66.39
CA ILE A 1204 25.75 38.53 67.84
C ILE A 1204 26.73 39.61 68.35
N PRO A 1205 26.26 40.72 68.93
CA PRO A 1205 27.15 41.68 69.56
C PRO A 1205 27.91 40.96 70.67
N GLN A 1206 29.24 40.89 70.55
CA GLN A 1206 30.08 40.35 71.61
C GLN A 1206 29.86 41.23 72.85
N LYS A 1207 29.20 40.69 73.88
CA LYS A 1207 29.30 41.27 75.22
C LYS A 1207 30.78 41.28 75.57
N LYS A 1208 31.39 42.47 75.59
CA LYS A 1208 32.67 42.67 76.28
C LYS A 1208 32.51 42.33 77.75
#